data_AF-A0A842P1E5-F1
#
_entry.id   AF-A0A842P1E5-F1
#
_cell.length_a   1.000
_cell.length_b   1.000
_cell.length_c   1.000
_cell.angle_alpha   90.00
_cell.angle_beta   90.00
_cell.angle_gamma   90.00
#
_symmetry.space_group_name_H-M   'P 1'
#
loop_
_entity.id
_entity.type
_entity.pdbx_description
1 polymer ?
#
loop_
_entity_poly.entity_id
_entity_poly.type
_entity_poly.pdbx_seq_one_letter_code
_entity_poly.pdbx_strand_id
1 'polypeptide(L)'
;DMTSYPPTSKEGNGQEPLKAEFYFDSNGLATGGCTASNGAESGFEFKVVIESTLSDKQGVSKYECISGTWESSSIIAMTQAKVMCGDASGAVVMLDKGSMFETGKFDLGYDIRIYGLTIDFANGDALDSVSGIYTPGAVDFMKEDCMGFEDKDGDGLKPDQDPDCKFIKQFGGNMFEDCFNGVDDNMDGLVDCDDFGCKFMPECGGSIFDFSADVNDTTMVLITNYEVDAFVDAAFVRYDTNEPANGTLLFYYNGSGCNNLNTTIYDVGVTDSKVPEYKMWHDGPIDYRSLGYDLENGTAYYFKLKVCDKAGNPCAISACLNFTTKDSLDDCGVKCEPVFDINYNAPESDDNLGDTAIKWDFGSGYEVRGCGGASAAIKKQYNETSNVSVKLSNENATKPWSIEMKGMDIKGVIDSNKTSIEENELFMDTTAGGIDYVGMEHDKWEDLKEELRPEFIEICVPGNVDKLYHCADETAVSVNDCTDVTAYVTSGPVYDSTLDCTKFRVPADLGFSVYFGEATSEEEEEEEEEEEGGEEGGAGGAGGAGGADAPDEETEEEETDEEEEEEETDEEEAGAESETDEEEEAGAESETEEEGIAVCGNDVCEGDETTDNCPEDCASDWAGFAIKGSGNMWLGIGFIVLIALIAVFIVLKKKRE
;
A
#
# COMPACT_ATOMS: atom_id res chain seq x y z
N ASP A 1 19.69 8.54 -5.05
CA ASP A 1 20.78 7.64 -4.57
C ASP A 1 21.66 8.30 -3.46
N MET A 2 21.32 8.07 -2.18
CA MET A 2 22.16 8.45 -1.03
C MET A 2 23.28 7.44 -0.70
N THR A 3 23.42 6.35 -1.48
CA THR A 3 24.42 5.30 -1.22
C THR A 3 25.77 5.57 -1.90
N SER A 4 25.82 6.48 -2.87
CA SER A 4 27.04 6.86 -3.59
C SER A 4 27.58 8.25 -3.23
N TYR A 5 26.94 9.02 -2.34
CA TYR A 5 27.49 10.28 -1.86
C TYR A 5 28.49 10.02 -0.72
N PRO A 6 29.80 10.25 -0.91
CA PRO A 6 30.72 10.14 0.20
C PRO A 6 30.38 11.27 1.18
N PRO A 7 30.13 11.00 2.48
CA PRO A 7 30.16 12.06 3.46
C PRO A 7 31.55 12.67 3.35
N THR A 8 31.65 13.94 2.95
CA THR A 8 32.90 14.68 3.06
C THR A 8 33.29 14.64 4.53
N SER A 9 34.31 13.83 4.81
CA SER A 9 34.71 13.26 6.10
C SER A 9 35.18 14.24 7.18
N LYS A 10 34.51 15.36 7.38
CA LYS A 10 34.69 16.21 8.56
C LYS A 10 33.36 16.78 9.02
N GLU A 11 32.75 16.11 10.00
CA GLU A 11 31.85 16.79 10.92
C GLU A 11 32.56 18.04 11.46
N GLY A 12 31.98 19.21 11.19
CA GLY A 12 32.48 20.47 11.73
C GLY A 12 32.30 20.45 13.24
N ASN A 13 33.36 20.73 13.99
CA ASN A 13 33.32 20.84 15.46
C ASN A 13 32.52 22.05 16.00
N GLY A 14 31.75 22.73 15.15
CA GLY A 14 31.02 23.96 15.46
C GLY A 14 31.93 25.16 15.81
N GLN A 15 33.23 25.10 15.50
CA GLN A 15 34.20 26.16 15.80
C GLN A 15 34.56 27.02 14.59
N GLU A 16 33.96 26.79 13.42
CA GLU A 16 34.18 27.61 12.23
C GLU A 16 32.91 28.42 11.92
N PRO A 17 33.04 29.68 11.46
CA PRO A 17 31.89 30.42 10.96
C PRO A 17 31.18 29.64 9.85
N LEU A 18 29.84 29.64 9.86
CA LEU A 18 29.03 28.98 8.83
C LEU A 18 28.09 29.98 8.14
N LYS A 19 28.16 30.05 6.81
CA LYS A 19 27.19 30.76 5.98
C LYS A 19 26.57 29.74 5.05
N ALA A 20 25.26 29.60 5.15
CA ALA A 20 24.49 28.71 4.32
C ALA A 20 23.30 29.45 3.73
N GLU A 21 22.95 29.14 2.49
CA GLU A 21 21.80 29.68 1.80
C GLU A 21 20.90 28.53 1.35
N PHE A 22 19.62 28.61 1.71
CA PHE A 22 18.60 27.65 1.32
C PHE A 22 17.59 28.36 0.44
N TYR A 23 17.21 27.71 -0.64
CA TYR A 23 16.25 28.19 -1.62
C TYR A 23 15.12 27.20 -1.71
N PHE A 24 13.90 27.71 -1.79
CA PHE A 24 12.68 26.90 -1.84
C PHE A 24 11.84 27.35 -3.01
N ASP A 25 11.48 26.38 -3.83
CA ASP A 25 10.48 26.47 -4.87
C ASP A 25 9.30 25.62 -4.42
N SER A 26 8.14 26.23 -4.22
CA SER A 26 7.01 25.61 -3.50
C SER A 26 5.66 25.84 -4.18
N ASN A 27 5.67 26.11 -5.47
CA ASN A 27 4.45 26.30 -6.27
C ASN A 27 4.46 25.42 -7.53
N GLY A 28 5.42 24.50 -7.64
CA GLY A 28 5.63 23.63 -8.81
C GLY A 28 6.10 24.35 -10.06
N LEU A 29 6.34 25.67 -10.02
CA LEU A 29 6.74 26.47 -11.17
C LEU A 29 8.25 26.68 -11.14
N ALA A 30 8.99 25.77 -11.76
CA ALA A 30 10.44 25.86 -11.91
C ALA A 30 10.94 27.07 -12.74
N THR A 31 10.04 27.95 -13.20
CA THR A 31 10.33 29.11 -14.04
C THR A 31 9.72 30.40 -13.48
N GLY A 32 10.33 31.56 -13.78
CA GLY A 32 9.80 32.88 -13.39
C GLY A 32 10.18 33.38 -11.99
N GLY A 33 10.68 32.50 -11.11
CA GLY A 33 11.21 32.85 -9.79
C GLY A 33 12.63 33.44 -9.80
N CYS A 34 13.25 33.52 -8.64
CA CYS A 34 14.57 34.13 -8.46
C CYS A 34 15.70 33.12 -8.66
N THR A 35 16.88 33.62 -9.01
CA THR A 35 18.09 32.81 -9.20
C THR A 35 18.86 32.66 -7.90
N ALA A 36 19.44 31.48 -7.68
CA ALA A 36 20.39 31.23 -6.60
C ALA A 36 21.63 32.11 -6.71
N SER A 37 22.28 32.44 -5.58
CA SER A 37 23.41 33.39 -5.54
C SER A 37 24.60 32.97 -6.41
N ASN A 38 24.79 31.67 -6.65
CA ASN A 38 25.84 31.15 -7.53
C ASN A 38 25.42 31.07 -9.01
N GLY A 39 24.16 31.38 -9.33
CA GLY A 39 23.62 31.33 -10.69
C GLY A 39 23.32 29.92 -11.23
N ALA A 40 23.47 28.86 -10.42
CA ALA A 40 23.33 27.49 -10.90
C ALA A 40 21.88 27.08 -11.14
N GLU A 41 20.96 27.57 -10.32
CA GLU A 41 19.53 27.25 -10.41
C GLU A 41 18.66 28.51 -10.30
N SER A 42 17.46 28.45 -10.87
CA SER A 42 16.45 29.52 -10.84
C SER A 42 15.05 28.97 -10.64
N GLY A 43 14.10 29.88 -10.36
CA GLY A 43 12.70 29.52 -10.15
C GLY A 43 12.30 29.43 -8.69
N PHE A 44 13.04 30.06 -7.76
CA PHE A 44 12.74 29.97 -6.34
C PHE A 44 11.89 31.15 -5.84
N GLU A 45 10.88 30.88 -5.01
CA GLU A 45 10.07 31.89 -4.32
C GLU A 45 10.73 32.39 -3.04
N PHE A 46 11.44 31.52 -2.33
CA PHE A 46 11.99 31.84 -1.01
C PHE A 46 13.49 31.60 -0.95
N LYS A 47 14.16 32.43 -0.15
CA LYS A 47 15.55 32.23 0.24
C LYS A 47 15.75 32.51 1.72
N VAL A 48 16.46 31.62 2.40
CA VAL A 48 16.88 31.80 3.78
C VAL A 48 18.40 31.74 3.87
N VAL A 49 18.99 32.75 4.50
CA VAL A 49 20.43 32.82 4.73
C VAL A 49 20.71 32.66 6.22
N ILE A 50 21.43 31.61 6.57
CA ILE A 50 21.93 31.37 7.92
C ILE A 50 23.37 31.87 7.98
N GLU A 51 23.67 32.73 8.94
CA GLU A 51 25.03 33.16 9.25
C GLU A 51 25.32 32.89 10.73
N SER A 52 26.27 32.01 11.00
CA SER A 52 26.81 31.73 12.32
C SER A 52 28.24 32.26 12.42
N THR A 53 28.50 33.09 13.42
CA THR A 53 29.84 33.59 13.73
C THR A 53 30.34 33.01 15.06
N LEU A 54 31.66 32.92 15.23
CA LEU A 54 32.36 32.49 16.46
C LEU A 54 31.95 33.20 17.77
N SER A 55 31.08 34.21 17.70
CA SER A 55 30.64 35.05 18.83
C SER A 55 29.20 34.75 19.30
N ASP A 56 28.70 33.53 19.07
CA ASP A 56 27.35 33.05 19.42
C ASP A 56 26.18 33.87 18.84
N LYS A 57 26.41 34.60 17.75
CA LYS A 57 25.33 35.26 17.01
C LYS A 57 25.03 34.46 15.75
N GLN A 58 23.95 33.69 15.80
CA GLN A 58 23.28 33.18 14.62
C GLN A 58 22.31 34.24 14.11
N GLY A 59 22.48 34.65 12.86
CA GLY A 59 21.54 35.46 12.11
C GLY A 59 20.79 34.60 11.11
N VAL A 60 19.49 34.83 10.99
CA VAL A 60 18.66 34.22 9.95
C VAL A 60 18.04 35.37 9.15
N SER A 61 18.46 35.52 7.90
CA SER A 61 17.91 36.48 6.95
C SER A 61 16.97 35.76 5.99
N LYS A 62 15.88 36.43 5.62
CA LYS A 62 14.76 35.80 4.93
C LYS A 62 14.33 36.66 3.77
N TYR A 63 14.12 36.02 2.64
CA TYR A 63 13.82 36.69 1.40
C TYR A 63 12.71 35.99 0.65
N GLU A 64 11.95 36.79 -0.07
CA GLU A 64 10.98 36.34 -1.07
C GLU A 64 11.37 36.90 -2.42
N CYS A 65 11.03 36.18 -3.48
CA CYS A 65 11.23 36.63 -4.83
C CYS A 65 10.10 37.56 -5.27
N ILE A 66 10.44 38.78 -5.69
CA ILE A 66 9.51 39.74 -6.27
C ILE A 66 10.09 40.16 -7.62
N SER A 67 9.41 39.76 -8.71
CA SER A 67 9.80 40.10 -10.08
C SER A 67 11.27 39.77 -10.39
N GLY A 68 11.73 38.58 -10.00
CA GLY A 68 13.09 38.11 -10.23
C GLY A 68 14.16 38.71 -9.31
N THR A 69 13.77 39.50 -8.30
CA THR A 69 14.69 40.09 -7.31
C THR A 69 14.37 39.61 -5.90
N TRP A 70 15.41 39.30 -5.12
CA TRP A 70 15.29 38.94 -3.71
C TRP A 70 14.97 40.18 -2.85
N GLU A 71 13.80 40.20 -2.22
CA GLU A 71 13.38 41.23 -1.26
C GLU A 71 13.24 40.63 0.14
N SER A 72 13.40 41.44 1.19
CA SER A 72 13.27 40.95 2.57
C SER A 72 11.84 40.50 2.83
N SER A 73 11.66 39.31 3.39
CA SER A 73 10.34 38.74 3.68
C SER A 73 9.99 38.75 5.16
N SER A 74 8.69 38.76 5.47
CA SER A 74 8.13 38.65 6.82
C SER A 74 7.97 37.23 7.32
N ILE A 75 8.27 36.21 6.50
CA ILE A 75 8.20 34.80 6.92
C ILE A 75 8.96 34.57 8.24
N ILE A 76 8.53 33.58 9.00
CA ILE A 76 9.19 33.17 10.22
C ILE A 76 10.11 32.01 9.87
N ALA A 77 11.38 32.17 10.20
CA ALA A 77 12.40 31.16 10.02
C ALA A 77 13.29 31.15 11.26
N MET A 78 13.71 29.97 11.66
CA MET A 78 14.56 29.78 12.82
C MET A 78 15.55 28.64 12.61
N THR A 79 16.50 28.56 13.53
CA THR A 79 17.58 27.59 13.52
C THR A 79 17.58 26.81 14.83
N GLN A 80 17.88 25.51 14.80
CA GLN A 80 18.11 24.71 16.01
C GLN A 80 19.58 24.29 16.07
N ALA A 81 20.38 25.05 16.82
CA ALA A 81 21.80 24.71 17.00
C ALA A 81 22.01 23.27 17.53
N LYS A 82 21.08 22.77 18.37
CA LYS A 82 21.14 21.39 18.88
C LYS A 82 21.00 20.36 17.77
N VAL A 83 20.06 20.56 16.84
CA VAL A 83 19.85 19.67 15.69
C VAL A 83 21.01 19.78 14.71
N MET A 84 21.50 21.01 14.45
CA MET A 84 22.67 21.22 13.57
C MET A 84 23.93 20.51 14.05
N CYS A 85 24.25 20.63 15.35
CA CYS A 85 25.47 20.06 15.93
C CYS A 85 25.31 18.61 16.37
N GLY A 86 24.11 18.04 16.27
CA GLY A 86 23.79 16.67 16.65
C GLY A 86 23.32 15.90 15.44
N ASP A 87 22.02 15.94 15.20
CA ASP A 87 21.33 15.00 14.32
C ASP A 87 21.57 15.27 12.83
N ALA A 88 21.65 16.53 12.41
CA ALA A 88 21.81 16.91 11.01
C ALA A 88 23.27 17.05 10.58
N SER A 89 24.21 17.20 11.53
CA SER A 89 25.64 17.46 11.26
C SER A 89 25.90 18.58 10.23
N GLY A 90 25.02 19.59 10.19
CA GLY A 90 24.96 20.58 9.12
C GLY A 90 24.04 21.76 9.45
N ALA A 91 23.92 22.73 8.54
CA ALA A 91 23.00 23.85 8.68
C ALA A 91 21.54 23.36 8.62
N VAL A 92 20.70 23.83 9.55
CA VAL A 92 19.27 23.50 9.60
C VAL A 92 18.46 24.77 9.64
N VAL A 93 17.48 24.87 8.76
CA VAL A 93 16.45 25.91 8.79
C VAL A 93 15.11 25.26 9.08
N MET A 94 14.32 25.87 9.97
CA MET A 94 12.88 25.60 10.07
C MET A 94 12.14 26.84 9.61
N LEU A 95 11.12 26.62 8.79
CA LEU A 95 10.23 27.66 8.31
C LEU A 95 8.84 27.43 8.92
N ASP A 96 8.20 28.52 9.34
CA ASP A 96 6.83 28.45 9.85
C ASP A 96 5.85 28.38 8.67
N LYS A 97 5.17 27.24 8.56
CA LYS A 97 4.17 26.93 7.53
C LYS A 97 3.12 28.03 7.38
N GLY A 98 2.57 28.54 8.49
CA GLY A 98 1.55 29.59 8.46
C GLY A 98 2.05 30.90 7.85
N SER A 99 3.23 31.35 8.24
CA SER A 99 3.84 32.58 7.70
C SER A 99 4.18 32.49 6.22
N MET A 100 4.49 31.28 5.72
CA MET A 100 4.70 31.04 4.30
C MET A 100 3.38 31.10 3.52
N PHE A 101 2.31 30.48 4.03
CA PHE A 101 0.98 30.56 3.43
C PHE A 101 0.46 32.00 3.30
N GLU A 102 0.71 32.84 4.30
CA GLU A 102 0.31 34.26 4.26
C GLU A 102 0.91 35.05 3.08
N THR A 103 1.98 34.55 2.46
CA THR A 103 2.58 35.16 1.26
C THR A 103 1.82 34.88 -0.02
N GLY A 104 0.96 33.85 -0.04
CA GLY A 104 0.26 33.37 -1.24
C GLY A 104 1.15 32.73 -2.30
N LYS A 105 2.41 32.42 -1.97
CA LYS A 105 3.41 31.78 -2.86
C LYS A 105 3.79 30.37 -2.42
N PHE A 106 3.27 29.93 -1.29
CA PHE A 106 3.52 28.61 -0.72
C PHE A 106 2.26 27.77 -0.84
N ASP A 107 2.42 26.59 -1.45
CA ASP A 107 1.36 25.62 -1.63
C ASP A 107 1.90 24.23 -1.30
N LEU A 108 1.17 23.50 -0.46
CA LEU A 108 1.55 22.15 -0.04
C LEU A 108 1.01 21.06 -0.98
N GLY A 109 0.18 21.43 -1.95
CA GLY A 109 -0.24 20.52 -3.02
C GLY A 109 0.85 20.26 -4.05
N TYR A 110 1.99 20.93 -3.97
CA TYR A 110 3.14 20.73 -4.86
C TYR A 110 4.36 20.26 -4.09
N ASP A 111 5.17 19.47 -4.79
CA ASP A 111 6.52 19.15 -4.38
C ASP A 111 7.38 20.40 -4.22
N ILE A 112 8.24 20.37 -3.19
CA ILE A 112 9.11 21.48 -2.84
C ILE A 112 10.51 21.17 -3.35
N ARG A 113 10.97 21.92 -4.35
CA ARG A 113 12.37 21.87 -4.75
C ARG A 113 13.21 22.70 -3.79
N ILE A 114 14.24 22.07 -3.22
CA ILE A 114 15.15 22.65 -2.24
C ILE A 114 16.55 22.70 -2.85
N TYR A 115 17.14 23.89 -2.85
CA TYR A 115 18.55 24.07 -3.20
C TYR A 115 19.30 24.66 -2.01
N GLY A 116 20.40 24.01 -1.61
CA GLY A 116 21.23 24.39 -0.48
C GLY A 116 22.64 24.74 -0.93
N LEU A 117 23.20 25.83 -0.41
CA LEU A 117 24.57 26.26 -0.63
C LEU A 117 25.30 26.44 0.69
N THR A 118 26.57 26.03 0.75
CA THR A 118 27.50 26.55 1.75
C THR A 118 28.38 27.62 1.10
N ILE A 119 28.59 28.74 1.80
CA ILE A 119 29.27 29.92 1.27
C ILE A 119 30.52 30.20 2.10
N ASP A 120 31.63 30.49 1.42
CA ASP A 120 32.85 30.96 2.06
C ASP A 120 32.69 32.40 2.54
N PHE A 121 32.94 32.65 3.83
CA PHE A 121 32.86 33.99 4.42
C PHE A 121 33.85 35.00 3.85
N ALA A 122 34.99 34.55 3.33
CA ALA A 122 36.09 35.43 2.96
C ALA A 122 35.84 36.13 1.61
N ASN A 123 35.28 35.40 0.63
CA ASN A 123 35.06 35.86 -0.74
C ASN A 123 33.57 35.81 -1.16
N GLY A 124 32.71 35.09 -0.44
CA GLY A 124 31.30 34.93 -0.78
C GLY A 124 31.03 33.89 -1.87
N ASP A 125 32.02 33.06 -2.20
CA ASP A 125 31.88 32.02 -3.22
C ASP A 125 31.18 30.78 -2.62
N ALA A 126 30.41 30.06 -3.46
CA ALA A 126 29.84 28.77 -3.07
C ALA A 126 30.94 27.72 -2.93
N LEU A 127 30.99 27.04 -1.79
CA LEU A 127 31.92 25.96 -1.47
C LEU A 127 31.36 24.59 -1.84
N ASP A 128 30.08 24.40 -1.56
CA ASP A 128 29.35 23.17 -1.79
C ASP A 128 27.87 23.48 -2.07
N SER A 129 27.22 22.59 -2.80
CA SER A 129 25.81 22.72 -3.15
C SER A 129 25.10 21.38 -3.17
N VAL A 130 23.84 21.37 -2.74
CA VAL A 130 22.92 20.23 -2.83
C VAL A 130 21.60 20.69 -3.42
N SER A 131 20.98 19.86 -4.24
CA SER A 131 19.66 20.08 -4.81
C SER A 131 18.83 18.82 -4.64
N GLY A 132 17.53 18.96 -4.43
CA GLY A 132 16.61 17.85 -4.32
C GLY A 132 15.17 18.31 -4.32
N ILE A 133 14.27 17.37 -4.63
CA ILE A 133 12.84 17.55 -4.51
C ILE A 133 12.39 16.88 -3.21
N TYR A 134 11.49 17.54 -2.51
CA TYR A 134 10.88 17.08 -1.28
C TYR A 134 9.38 17.05 -1.47
N THR A 135 8.80 15.86 -1.39
CA THR A 135 7.35 15.70 -1.35
C THR A 135 6.88 15.93 0.09
N PRO A 136 6.00 16.92 0.34
CA PRO A 136 5.42 17.15 1.65
C PRO A 136 4.82 15.88 2.25
N GLY A 137 5.26 15.50 3.45
CA GLY A 137 4.80 14.28 4.13
C GLY A 137 5.72 13.07 3.95
N ALA A 138 6.73 13.13 3.07
CA ALA A 138 7.64 12.00 2.86
C ALA A 138 8.68 11.83 3.99
N VAL A 139 8.99 12.89 4.75
CA VAL A 139 10.04 12.86 5.78
C VAL A 139 9.53 13.41 7.11
N ASP A 140 9.93 12.75 8.20
CA ASP A 140 9.59 13.09 9.58
C ASP A 140 8.08 13.17 9.83
N PHE A 141 7.31 12.40 9.05
CA PHE A 141 5.88 12.32 9.23
C PHE A 141 5.54 11.50 10.48
N MET A 142 4.52 11.96 11.19
CA MET A 142 3.68 11.14 12.05
C MET A 142 2.30 11.19 11.42
N LYS A 143 1.60 10.06 11.37
CA LYS A 143 0.22 10.01 10.85
C LYS A 143 -0.76 10.19 12.00
N GLU A 144 -1.80 10.96 11.79
CA GLU A 144 -2.93 11.09 12.71
C GLU A 144 -3.69 9.77 12.87
N ASP A 145 -4.20 9.51 14.07
CA ASP A 145 -5.19 8.46 14.31
C ASP A 145 -6.57 9.00 13.94
N CYS A 146 -6.96 8.82 12.68
CA CYS A 146 -8.19 9.39 12.14
C CYS A 146 -9.48 8.86 12.77
N MET A 147 -9.42 7.74 13.50
CA MET A 147 -10.53 7.20 14.27
C MET A 147 -10.43 7.55 15.76
N GLY A 148 -9.35 8.21 16.16
CA GLY A 148 -9.06 8.65 17.52
C GLY A 148 -9.73 9.97 17.90
N PHE A 149 -9.31 10.51 19.04
CA PHE A 149 -9.80 11.79 19.58
C PHE A 149 -8.66 12.73 20.00
N GLU A 150 -7.42 12.31 19.83
CA GLU A 150 -6.21 13.02 20.23
C GLU A 150 -5.37 13.28 18.99
N ASP A 151 -4.76 14.46 18.96
CA ASP A 151 -3.70 14.85 18.03
C ASP A 151 -2.49 13.92 18.20
N LYS A 152 -2.39 12.89 17.36
CA LYS A 152 -1.32 11.87 17.46
C LYS A 152 -0.05 12.26 16.73
N ASP A 153 -0.16 13.02 15.66
CA ASP A 153 1.00 13.46 14.89
C ASP A 153 1.64 14.75 15.41
N GLY A 154 0.95 15.46 16.32
CA GLY A 154 1.44 16.63 17.00
C GLY A 154 1.42 17.90 16.14
N ASP A 155 0.68 17.91 15.04
CA ASP A 155 0.57 19.07 14.16
C ASP A 155 -0.37 20.18 14.73
N GLY A 156 -1.08 19.85 15.82
CA GLY A 156 -1.98 20.75 16.54
C GLY A 156 -3.44 20.67 16.08
N LEU A 157 -3.75 19.82 15.10
CA LEU A 157 -5.08 19.48 14.65
C LEU A 157 -5.53 18.18 15.33
N LYS A 158 -6.85 17.99 15.39
CA LYS A 158 -7.44 16.78 15.93
C LYS A 158 -7.92 15.93 14.77
N PRO A 159 -8.16 14.62 14.98
CA PRO A 159 -8.65 13.74 13.93
C PRO A 159 -9.84 14.29 13.16
N ASP A 160 -10.80 14.98 13.80
CA ASP A 160 -11.99 15.56 13.17
C ASP A 160 -11.72 16.81 12.30
N GLN A 161 -10.61 17.50 12.53
CA GLN A 161 -10.19 18.72 11.84
C GLN A 161 -8.94 18.53 11.00
N ASP A 162 -8.32 17.36 11.09
CA ASP A 162 -7.07 17.05 10.43
C ASP A 162 -7.26 16.86 8.90
N PRO A 163 -6.50 17.61 8.07
CA PRO A 163 -6.38 17.38 6.63
C PRO A 163 -5.91 15.96 6.29
N ASP A 164 -5.05 15.35 7.10
CA ASP A 164 -4.52 13.99 6.89
C ASP A 164 -5.64 12.94 7.05
N CYS A 165 -6.73 13.31 7.73
CA CYS A 165 -7.91 12.47 7.90
C CYS A 165 -9.05 12.77 6.94
N LYS A 166 -8.86 13.69 5.98
CA LYS A 166 -9.94 14.07 5.04
C LYS A 166 -10.41 12.87 4.21
N PHE A 167 -9.47 12.04 3.76
CA PHE A 167 -9.73 10.84 2.97
C PHE A 167 -10.53 9.79 3.75
N ILE A 168 -10.05 9.40 4.93
CA ILE A 168 -10.72 8.42 5.80
C ILE A 168 -12.14 8.89 6.17
N LYS A 169 -12.34 10.19 6.40
CA LYS A 169 -13.68 10.74 6.70
C LYS A 169 -14.63 10.71 5.51
N GLN A 170 -14.10 10.83 4.30
CA GLN A 170 -14.92 10.89 3.10
C GLN A 170 -15.37 9.48 2.68
N PHE A 171 -14.55 8.45 2.93
CA PHE A 171 -14.77 7.11 2.36
C PHE A 171 -14.79 5.97 3.37
N GLY A 172 -14.45 6.22 4.64
CA GLY A 172 -14.55 5.22 5.71
C GLY A 172 -13.43 4.18 5.73
N GLY A 173 -12.40 4.29 4.88
CA GLY A 173 -11.28 3.34 4.82
C GLY A 173 -10.18 3.76 3.85
N ASN A 174 -9.15 2.93 3.69
CA ASN A 174 -8.19 3.02 2.59
C ASN A 174 -8.95 2.67 1.30
N MET A 175 -8.92 3.54 0.29
CA MET A 175 -9.49 3.22 -1.02
C MET A 175 -8.40 2.60 -1.87
N PHE A 176 -8.75 1.51 -2.55
CA PHE A 176 -7.95 0.85 -3.56
C PHE A 176 -8.42 1.33 -4.93
N GLU A 177 -7.54 1.29 -5.93
CA GLU A 177 -7.88 1.58 -7.31
C GLU A 177 -8.31 0.29 -8.01
N ASP A 178 -9.57 0.18 -8.46
CA ASP A 178 -9.93 -0.90 -9.39
C ASP A 178 -9.44 -0.50 -10.78
N CYS A 179 -8.38 -1.16 -11.16
CA CYS A 179 -7.56 -0.82 -12.31
C CYS A 179 -8.22 -1.00 -13.69
N PHE A 180 -9.49 -1.43 -13.74
CA PHE A 180 -10.14 -1.85 -14.98
C PHE A 180 -11.55 -1.32 -15.18
N ASN A 181 -12.01 -0.38 -14.34
CA ASN A 181 -13.39 0.09 -14.38
C ASN A 181 -13.57 1.49 -15.01
N GLY A 182 -12.48 2.19 -15.32
CA GLY A 182 -12.52 3.54 -15.89
C GLY A 182 -12.85 4.64 -14.88
N VAL A 183 -12.69 4.37 -13.59
CA VAL A 183 -13.00 5.26 -12.46
C VAL A 183 -11.74 5.45 -11.63
N ASP A 184 -11.50 6.68 -11.18
CA ASP A 184 -10.51 7.02 -10.16
C ASP A 184 -11.14 6.70 -8.79
N ASP A 185 -11.04 5.43 -8.39
CA ASP A 185 -11.70 4.91 -7.19
C ASP A 185 -11.03 5.44 -5.93
N ASN A 186 -9.72 5.68 -5.99
CA ASN A 186 -8.97 6.23 -4.87
C ASN A 186 -8.94 7.79 -4.84
N MET A 187 -9.51 8.45 -5.84
CA MET A 187 -9.58 9.91 -6.00
C MET A 187 -8.23 10.63 -5.90
N ASP A 188 -7.14 9.99 -6.33
CA ASP A 188 -5.81 10.61 -6.39
C ASP A 188 -5.60 11.40 -7.70
N GLY A 189 -6.56 11.32 -8.62
CA GLY A 189 -6.57 12.02 -9.91
C GLY A 189 -6.05 11.17 -11.07
N LEU A 190 -5.70 9.91 -10.82
CA LEU A 190 -5.30 8.92 -11.80
C LEU A 190 -6.42 7.88 -11.96
N VAL A 191 -6.54 7.27 -13.14
CA VAL A 191 -7.60 6.30 -13.45
C VAL A 191 -6.94 5.06 -14.01
N ASP A 192 -7.33 3.88 -13.54
CA ASP A 192 -6.93 2.59 -14.09
C ASP A 192 -5.39 2.51 -14.28
N CYS A 193 -4.91 2.15 -15.48
CA CYS A 193 -3.50 2.01 -15.81
C CYS A 193 -2.65 3.29 -15.70
N ASP A 194 -3.27 4.47 -15.55
CA ASP A 194 -2.54 5.70 -15.24
C ASP A 194 -2.20 5.78 -13.73
N ASP A 195 -2.90 5.04 -12.87
CA ASP A 195 -2.68 4.94 -11.42
C ASP A 195 -1.48 4.04 -11.07
N PHE A 196 -0.67 4.42 -10.08
CA PHE A 196 0.52 3.66 -9.68
C PHE A 196 0.22 2.30 -9.03
N GLY A 197 -0.95 2.12 -8.42
CA GLY A 197 -1.46 0.83 -7.98
C GLY A 197 -1.69 -0.14 -9.14
N CYS A 198 -1.93 0.37 -10.34
CA CYS A 198 -2.44 -0.38 -11.49
C CYS A 198 -1.48 -0.49 -12.68
N LYS A 199 -0.67 0.54 -12.90
CA LYS A 199 0.28 0.70 -14.02
C LYS A 199 1.21 -0.50 -14.25
N PHE A 200 1.41 -1.33 -13.22
CA PHE A 200 2.35 -2.46 -13.24
C PHE A 200 1.68 -3.79 -13.55
N MET A 201 0.35 -3.82 -13.61
CA MET A 201 -0.35 -5.02 -14.01
C MET A 201 -0.08 -5.34 -15.49
N PRO A 202 0.01 -6.64 -15.84
CA PRO A 202 0.30 -7.06 -17.22
C PRO A 202 -0.69 -6.50 -18.24
N GLU A 203 -1.95 -6.34 -17.85
CA GLU A 203 -3.03 -5.76 -18.64
C GLU A 203 -2.77 -4.29 -18.99
N CYS A 204 -2.04 -3.57 -18.14
CA CYS A 204 -1.55 -2.21 -18.38
C CYS A 204 -0.23 -2.16 -19.17
N GLY A 205 0.29 -3.31 -19.62
CA GLY A 205 1.59 -3.44 -20.28
C GLY A 205 2.78 -3.43 -19.33
N GLY A 206 2.53 -3.47 -18.01
CA GLY A 206 3.53 -3.53 -16.95
C GLY A 206 4.15 -4.92 -16.75
N SER A 207 5.18 -4.98 -15.90
CA SER A 207 5.80 -6.23 -15.43
C SER A 207 5.90 -6.21 -13.90
N ILE A 208 5.23 -7.17 -13.25
CA ILE A 208 5.13 -7.27 -11.78
C ILE A 208 6.49 -7.47 -11.09
N PHE A 209 7.47 -8.05 -11.79
CA PHE A 209 8.82 -8.26 -11.26
C PHE A 209 9.87 -7.30 -11.81
N ASP A 210 9.53 -6.59 -12.89
CA ASP A 210 10.44 -5.66 -13.55
C ASP A 210 9.83 -4.27 -13.57
N PHE A 211 9.74 -3.67 -12.38
CA PHE A 211 9.45 -2.26 -12.23
C PHE A 211 10.50 -1.47 -13.03
N SER A 212 10.20 -1.01 -14.23
CA SER A 212 11.10 -0.08 -14.88
C SER A 212 11.00 1.24 -14.12
N ALA A 213 12.14 1.79 -13.70
CA ALA A 213 12.17 3.11 -13.09
C ALA A 213 11.52 4.11 -14.05
N ASP A 214 10.45 4.78 -13.61
CA ASP A 214 9.91 5.89 -14.38
C ASP A 214 10.93 7.03 -14.31
N VAL A 215 11.59 7.30 -15.43
CA VAL A 215 12.64 8.33 -15.48
C VAL A 215 12.09 9.75 -15.28
N ASN A 216 10.76 9.92 -15.35
CA ASN A 216 10.09 11.19 -15.12
C ASN A 216 9.49 11.28 -13.71
N ASP A 217 9.50 10.20 -12.93
CA ASP A 217 9.11 10.27 -11.53
C ASP A 217 10.17 11.07 -10.75
N THR A 218 9.72 12.19 -10.20
CA THR A 218 10.52 13.12 -9.40
C THR A 218 9.99 13.26 -7.98
N THR A 219 8.93 12.54 -7.67
CA THR A 219 8.22 12.58 -6.40
C THR A 219 8.87 11.60 -5.44
N MET A 220 8.88 11.92 -4.14
CA MET A 220 9.27 10.94 -3.14
C MET A 220 8.04 10.11 -2.78
N VAL A 221 8.23 8.80 -2.66
CA VAL A 221 7.22 7.92 -2.07
C VAL A 221 6.73 8.45 -0.72
N LEU A 222 5.42 8.36 -0.51
CA LEU A 222 4.72 8.66 0.72
C LEU A 222 4.25 7.36 1.38
N ILE A 223 4.35 7.30 2.70
CA ILE A 223 3.67 6.26 3.48
C ILE A 223 2.25 6.75 3.73
N THR A 224 1.30 6.14 3.02
CA THR A 224 -0.11 6.51 3.05
C THR A 224 -0.78 5.99 4.30
N ASN A 225 -0.33 4.85 4.83
CA ASN A 225 -0.90 4.24 6.01
C ASN A 225 0.12 3.43 6.83
N TYR A 226 -0.09 3.31 8.14
CA TYR A 226 0.58 2.32 8.95
C TYR A 226 -0.26 1.90 10.17
N GLU A 227 -0.12 0.64 10.58
CA GLU A 227 -0.70 0.08 11.80
C GLU A 227 0.40 -0.63 12.61
N VAL A 228 0.33 -0.53 13.93
CA VAL A 228 1.20 -1.30 14.84
C VAL A 228 0.38 -2.19 15.75
N ASP A 229 0.50 -3.49 15.56
CA ASP A 229 -0.05 -4.52 16.44
C ASP A 229 1.00 -4.94 17.47
N ALA A 230 0.88 -4.39 18.69
CA ALA A 230 1.77 -4.74 19.80
C ALA A 230 1.26 -5.95 20.59
N PHE A 231 2.14 -6.93 20.78
CA PHE A 231 1.94 -8.15 21.57
C PHE A 231 2.74 -8.10 22.87
N VAL A 232 2.76 -9.20 23.63
CA VAL A 232 3.48 -9.28 24.90
C VAL A 232 5.00 -9.21 24.73
N ASP A 233 5.53 -9.84 23.69
CA ASP A 233 6.97 -10.01 23.43
C ASP A 233 7.36 -9.69 21.98
N ALA A 234 6.43 -9.13 21.21
CA ALA A 234 6.61 -8.82 19.79
C ALA A 234 5.75 -7.61 19.40
N ALA A 235 5.99 -7.10 18.20
CA ALA A 235 5.05 -6.23 17.50
C ALA A 235 5.07 -6.54 16.01
N PHE A 236 4.00 -6.18 15.31
CA PHE A 236 3.90 -6.29 13.86
C PHE A 236 3.50 -4.93 13.30
N VAL A 237 4.31 -4.42 12.37
CA VAL A 237 4.07 -3.13 11.74
C VAL A 237 3.66 -3.35 10.29
N ARG A 238 2.46 -2.91 9.92
CA ARG A 238 1.95 -2.89 8.56
C ARG A 238 1.99 -1.47 8.05
N TYR A 239 2.41 -1.24 6.82
CA TYR A 239 2.39 0.09 6.23
C TYR A 239 2.28 0.03 4.71
N ASP A 240 1.63 1.03 4.15
CA ASP A 240 1.32 1.13 2.73
C ASP A 240 1.91 2.41 2.15
N THR A 241 2.16 2.42 0.85
CA THR A 241 2.75 3.54 0.11
C THR A 241 1.82 4.03 -1.00
N ASN A 242 2.04 5.26 -1.50
CA ASN A 242 1.32 5.82 -2.65
C ASN A 242 1.91 5.41 -4.01
N GLU A 243 3.09 4.80 -3.99
CA GLU A 243 3.74 4.22 -5.17
C GLU A 243 4.60 3.01 -4.77
N PRO A 244 4.94 2.11 -5.70
CA PRO A 244 5.73 0.93 -5.38
C PRO A 244 7.11 1.27 -4.84
N ALA A 245 7.37 0.84 -3.60
CA ALA A 245 8.63 1.10 -2.93
C ALA A 245 9.19 -0.17 -2.28
N ASN A 246 10.45 -0.14 -1.87
CA ASN A 246 10.99 -1.15 -0.97
C ASN A 246 10.80 -0.76 0.50
N GLY A 247 10.22 -1.66 1.27
CA GLY A 247 9.97 -1.44 2.70
C GLY A 247 11.18 -1.75 3.57
N THR A 248 11.50 -0.86 4.52
CA THR A 248 12.50 -1.11 5.56
C THR A 248 12.07 -0.52 6.90
N LEU A 249 12.13 -1.33 7.96
CA LEU A 249 11.93 -0.87 9.33
C LEU A 249 13.27 -0.76 10.07
N LEU A 250 13.56 0.43 10.56
CA LEU A 250 14.75 0.75 11.34
C LEU A 250 14.41 0.70 12.83
N PHE A 251 14.87 -0.33 13.54
CA PHE A 251 14.53 -0.54 14.95
C PHE A 251 15.59 0.06 15.87
N TYR A 252 15.17 0.88 16.85
CA TYR A 252 16.04 1.62 17.76
C TYR A 252 15.93 1.16 19.22
N TYR A 253 15.31 0.00 19.47
CA TYR A 253 15.10 -0.53 20.82
C TYR A 253 14.39 0.52 21.71
N ASN A 254 14.80 0.72 22.96
CA ASN A 254 14.22 1.72 23.87
C ASN A 254 14.71 3.17 23.62
N GLY A 255 15.33 3.45 22.47
CA GLY A 255 15.92 4.75 22.16
C GLY A 255 14.89 5.76 21.64
N SER A 256 14.27 6.56 22.53
CA SER A 256 13.21 7.52 22.17
C SER A 256 13.60 8.66 21.22
N GLY A 257 14.89 8.83 20.94
CA GLY A 257 15.38 9.79 19.95
C GLY A 257 15.74 9.16 18.61
N CYS A 258 15.61 7.83 18.45
CA CYS A 258 16.04 7.10 17.27
C CYS A 258 17.49 7.43 16.82
N ASN A 259 18.40 7.58 17.78
CA ASN A 259 19.79 8.01 17.52
C ASN A 259 20.78 6.86 17.31
N ASN A 260 20.48 5.67 17.83
CA ASN A 260 21.36 4.50 17.76
C ASN A 260 20.56 3.32 17.20
N LEU A 261 20.77 3.01 15.93
CA LEU A 261 20.12 1.89 15.27
C LEU A 261 20.52 0.58 15.95
N ASN A 262 19.53 -0.22 16.37
CA ASN A 262 19.73 -1.55 16.95
C ASN A 262 19.79 -2.60 15.83
N THR A 263 18.76 -2.64 14.98
CA THR A 263 18.71 -3.55 13.84
C THR A 263 17.90 -2.93 12.69
N THR A 264 18.11 -3.48 11.51
CA THR A 264 17.32 -3.21 10.31
C THR A 264 16.49 -4.45 10.01
N ILE A 265 15.18 -4.27 9.86
CA ILE A 265 14.23 -5.30 9.47
C ILE A 265 13.79 -4.97 8.05
N TYR A 266 14.03 -5.90 7.14
CA TYR A 266 13.66 -5.75 5.74
C TYR A 266 12.28 -6.34 5.50
N ASP A 267 11.50 -5.66 4.68
CA ASP A 267 10.25 -6.21 4.15
C ASP A 267 10.52 -7.50 3.34
N VAL A 268 9.52 -8.37 3.25
CA VAL A 268 9.65 -9.67 2.57
C VAL A 268 10.09 -9.52 1.11
N GLY A 269 9.64 -8.49 0.40
CA GLY A 269 10.01 -8.25 -1.00
C GLY A 269 11.51 -8.03 -1.21
N VAL A 270 12.20 -7.52 -0.18
CA VAL A 270 13.65 -7.31 -0.22
C VAL A 270 14.41 -8.63 0.04
N THR A 271 13.76 -9.61 0.69
CA THR A 271 14.43 -10.82 1.18
C THR A 271 14.04 -12.10 0.45
N ASP A 272 12.85 -12.16 -0.14
CA ASP A 272 12.37 -13.26 -0.99
C ASP A 272 12.14 -12.77 -2.41
N SER A 273 12.91 -13.32 -3.35
CA SER A 273 12.82 -12.98 -4.78
C SER A 273 11.50 -13.39 -5.44
N LYS A 274 10.61 -14.10 -4.72
CA LYS A 274 9.28 -14.48 -5.22
C LYS A 274 8.21 -13.44 -4.91
N VAL A 275 8.51 -12.51 -4.00
CA VAL A 275 7.67 -11.35 -3.73
C VAL A 275 8.33 -10.15 -4.41
N PRO A 276 7.58 -9.28 -5.10
CA PRO A 276 8.15 -8.08 -5.68
C PRO A 276 8.85 -7.21 -4.62
N GLU A 277 10.07 -6.75 -4.94
CA GLU A 277 10.85 -5.88 -4.05
C GLU A 277 10.17 -4.52 -3.89
N TYR A 278 9.62 -4.00 -4.99
CA TYR A 278 8.87 -2.74 -5.03
C TYR A 278 7.39 -3.07 -5.09
N LYS A 279 6.61 -2.63 -4.11
CA LYS A 279 5.15 -2.87 -4.02
C LYS A 279 4.50 -1.83 -3.12
N MET A 280 3.17 -1.84 -3.06
CA MET A 280 2.38 -0.84 -2.34
C MET A 280 2.21 -1.14 -0.85
N TRP A 281 2.36 -2.40 -0.44
CA TRP A 281 2.16 -2.83 0.95
C TRP A 281 3.47 -3.38 1.52
N HIS A 282 3.68 -3.19 2.82
CA HIS A 282 4.89 -3.62 3.51
C HIS A 282 4.61 -4.09 4.93
N ASP A 283 5.41 -5.07 5.34
CA ASP A 283 5.34 -5.64 6.67
C ASP A 283 6.70 -5.58 7.38
N GLY A 284 6.66 -5.33 8.68
CA GLY A 284 7.82 -5.22 9.56
C GLY A 284 7.61 -5.98 10.86
N PRO A 285 7.79 -7.31 10.88
CA PRO A 285 7.70 -8.09 12.10
C PRO A 285 8.85 -7.74 13.06
N ILE A 286 8.52 -7.33 14.27
CA ILE A 286 9.46 -7.03 15.36
C ILE A 286 9.33 -8.13 16.41
N ASP A 287 10.05 -9.23 16.22
CA ASP A 287 9.94 -10.43 17.06
C ASP A 287 11.28 -11.16 17.19
N TYR A 288 11.28 -12.33 17.82
CA TYR A 288 12.48 -13.16 17.94
C TYR A 288 13.12 -13.52 16.60
N ARG A 289 12.35 -13.69 15.52
CA ARG A 289 12.89 -14.09 14.22
C ARG A 289 13.65 -12.94 13.56
N SER A 290 13.16 -11.71 13.68
CA SER A 290 13.81 -10.53 13.11
C SER A 290 14.89 -9.93 14.02
N LEU A 291 14.74 -10.04 15.35
CA LEU A 291 15.67 -9.45 16.32
C LEU A 291 16.71 -10.44 16.88
N GLY A 292 16.37 -11.73 16.92
CA GLY A 292 17.15 -12.76 17.62
C GLY A 292 16.96 -12.80 19.14
N TYR A 293 15.99 -12.03 19.67
CA TYR A 293 15.62 -12.00 21.09
C TYR A 293 14.14 -11.56 21.25
N ASP A 294 13.52 -11.98 22.35
CA ASP A 294 12.16 -11.58 22.72
C ASP A 294 12.15 -10.16 23.31
N LEU A 295 11.08 -9.40 23.06
CA LEU A 295 10.88 -8.11 23.71
C LEU A 295 10.40 -8.31 25.16
N GLU A 296 10.68 -7.31 26.00
CA GLU A 296 10.19 -7.29 27.38
C GLU A 296 8.73 -6.80 27.39
N ASN A 297 7.87 -7.45 28.19
CA ASN A 297 6.48 -7.03 28.39
C ASN A 297 6.38 -5.61 28.98
N GLY A 298 5.32 -4.88 28.62
CA GLY A 298 5.03 -3.54 29.16
C GLY A 298 6.09 -2.49 28.83
N THR A 299 6.89 -2.70 27.79
CA THR A 299 8.08 -1.90 27.48
C THR A 299 7.90 -1.12 26.20
N ALA A 300 8.29 0.16 26.24
CA ALA A 300 8.23 1.05 25.09
C ALA A 300 9.47 0.87 24.19
N TYR A 301 9.21 0.71 22.90
CA TYR A 301 10.20 0.55 21.85
C TYR A 301 9.98 1.56 20.73
N TYR A 302 11.04 1.85 19.99
CA TYR A 302 11.08 2.92 18.99
C TYR A 302 11.60 2.41 17.66
N PHE A 303 11.02 2.91 16.58
CA PHE A 303 11.37 2.53 15.22
C PHE A 303 11.17 3.70 14.25
N LYS A 304 11.70 3.56 13.04
CA LYS A 304 11.35 4.40 11.89
C LYS A 304 11.01 3.51 10.70
N LEU A 305 10.06 3.95 9.90
CA LEU A 305 9.78 3.39 8.59
C LEU A 305 10.65 4.11 7.56
N LYS A 306 11.17 3.36 6.61
CA LYS A 306 11.93 3.88 5.48
C LYS A 306 11.44 3.18 4.22
N VAL A 307 11.07 3.95 3.21
CA VAL A 307 10.64 3.46 1.91
C VAL A 307 11.39 4.18 0.81
N CYS A 308 11.82 3.46 -0.22
CA CYS A 308 12.49 4.04 -1.38
C CYS A 308 11.82 3.53 -2.66
N ASP A 309 11.47 4.43 -3.56
CA ASP A 309 11.05 4.12 -4.92
C ASP A 309 12.22 3.60 -5.77
N LYS A 310 11.88 3.13 -6.97
CA LYS A 310 12.86 2.62 -7.94
C LYS A 310 13.42 3.72 -8.85
N ALA A 311 12.75 4.86 -8.98
CA ALA A 311 13.21 6.02 -9.76
C ALA A 311 14.53 6.60 -9.20
N GLY A 312 14.81 6.33 -7.93
CA GLY A 312 16.04 6.74 -7.25
C GLY A 312 15.90 8.10 -6.56
N ASN A 313 14.65 8.54 -6.36
CA ASN A 313 14.32 9.71 -5.56
C ASN A 313 14.77 9.49 -4.11
N PRO A 314 14.87 10.56 -3.30
CA PRO A 314 15.19 10.41 -1.89
C PRO A 314 14.16 9.52 -1.19
N CYS A 315 14.61 8.60 -0.35
CA CYS A 315 13.72 7.72 0.40
C CYS A 315 12.87 8.52 1.41
N ALA A 316 11.59 8.17 1.54
CA ALA A 316 10.78 8.61 2.67
C ALA A 316 11.28 7.96 3.96
N ILE A 317 11.24 8.73 5.06
CA ILE A 317 11.62 8.27 6.39
C ILE A 317 10.67 8.86 7.43
N SER A 318 9.99 8.03 8.20
CA SER A 318 9.09 8.49 9.25
C SER A 318 9.81 9.24 10.38
N ALA A 319 9.01 9.93 11.19
CA ALA A 319 9.44 10.37 12.51
C ALA A 319 9.82 9.17 13.39
N CYS A 320 10.37 9.45 14.58
CA CYS A 320 10.65 8.40 15.57
C CYS A 320 9.33 7.87 16.17
N LEU A 321 8.80 6.82 15.56
CA LEU A 321 7.57 6.14 15.97
C LEU A 321 7.84 5.24 17.19
N ASN A 322 6.78 4.88 17.90
CA ASN A 322 6.90 4.02 19.07
C ASN A 322 5.70 3.09 19.23
N PHE A 323 5.93 2.01 19.96
CA PHE A 323 4.89 1.13 20.48
C PHE A 323 5.26 0.67 21.88
N THR A 324 4.28 0.18 22.62
CA THR A 324 4.49 -0.44 23.93
C THR A 324 3.94 -1.86 23.89
N THR A 325 4.79 -2.84 24.20
CA THR A 325 4.37 -4.24 24.33
C THR A 325 3.34 -4.38 25.45
N LYS A 326 2.50 -5.39 25.34
CA LYS A 326 1.46 -5.67 26.34
C LYS A 326 2.08 -6.24 27.61
N ASP A 327 1.52 -5.90 28.77
CA ASP A 327 1.98 -6.43 30.06
C ASP A 327 1.72 -7.95 30.16
N SER A 328 0.58 -8.40 29.63
CA SER A 328 0.16 -9.79 29.61
C SER A 328 -0.69 -10.14 28.39
N LEU A 329 -0.94 -11.44 28.16
CA LEU A 329 -1.80 -11.90 27.07
C LEU A 329 -3.23 -11.36 27.21
N ASP A 330 -3.72 -11.20 28.43
CA ASP A 330 -5.05 -10.65 28.72
C ASP A 330 -5.18 -9.19 28.23
N ASP A 331 -4.11 -8.41 28.30
CA ASP A 331 -4.09 -6.99 27.87
C ASP A 331 -4.08 -6.82 26.35
N CYS A 332 -3.76 -7.90 25.64
CA CYS A 332 -3.76 -7.97 24.18
C CYS A 332 -5.13 -8.38 23.62
N GLY A 333 -5.98 -9.02 24.43
CA GLY A 333 -7.33 -9.43 24.07
C GLY A 333 -7.36 -10.28 22.79
N VAL A 334 -8.33 -10.00 21.93
CA VAL A 334 -8.53 -10.71 20.65
C VAL A 334 -7.34 -10.61 19.69
N LYS A 335 -6.47 -9.59 19.83
CA LYS A 335 -5.29 -9.45 18.97
C LYS A 335 -4.26 -10.56 19.20
N CYS A 336 -4.15 -11.08 20.41
CA CYS A 336 -3.22 -12.18 20.73
C CYS A 336 -3.80 -13.55 20.40
N GLU A 337 -5.12 -13.63 20.19
CA GLU A 337 -5.84 -14.84 19.83
C GLU A 337 -6.74 -14.61 18.60
N PRO A 338 -6.13 -14.26 17.44
CA PRO A 338 -6.87 -14.06 16.19
C PRO A 338 -7.78 -15.24 15.88
N VAL A 339 -8.94 -14.88 15.35
CA VAL A 339 -9.99 -15.79 14.94
C VAL A 339 -10.00 -15.86 13.42
N PHE A 340 -9.68 -17.03 12.87
CA PHE A 340 -9.61 -17.31 11.45
C PHE A 340 -10.94 -17.86 10.96
N ASP A 341 -11.62 -17.07 10.14
CA ASP A 341 -12.91 -17.39 9.57
C ASP A 341 -13.00 -16.82 8.14
N ILE A 342 -13.22 -17.71 7.16
CA ILE A 342 -13.77 -17.35 5.86
C ILE A 342 -15.13 -18.02 5.83
N ASN A 343 -16.17 -17.19 5.77
CA ASN A 343 -17.54 -17.66 5.67
C ASN A 343 -17.90 -17.76 4.20
N TYR A 344 -18.17 -18.98 3.72
CA TYR A 344 -18.64 -19.20 2.36
C TYR A 344 -19.84 -20.14 2.40
N ASN A 345 -20.95 -19.69 1.83
CA ASN A 345 -22.14 -20.51 1.67
C ASN A 345 -22.13 -21.10 0.27
N ALA A 346 -21.67 -22.34 0.16
CA ALA A 346 -21.60 -23.02 -1.12
C ALA A 346 -23.00 -23.20 -1.75
N PRO A 347 -23.13 -23.04 -3.08
CA PRO A 347 -24.38 -23.25 -3.80
C PRO A 347 -24.87 -24.70 -3.65
N GLU A 348 -26.13 -24.89 -3.25
CA GLU A 348 -26.70 -26.24 -3.14
C GLU A 348 -26.79 -26.92 -4.51
N SER A 349 -26.32 -28.16 -4.60
CA SER A 349 -26.40 -29.00 -5.81
C SER A 349 -25.58 -28.52 -7.01
N ASP A 350 -24.60 -27.63 -6.81
CA ASP A 350 -23.61 -27.30 -7.83
C ASP A 350 -22.48 -28.35 -7.85
N ASP A 351 -22.20 -28.93 -9.01
CA ASP A 351 -21.19 -29.99 -9.17
C ASP A 351 -19.75 -29.48 -8.96
N ASN A 352 -19.51 -28.18 -9.09
CA ASN A 352 -18.17 -27.57 -9.06
C ASN A 352 -17.90 -26.84 -7.75
N LEU A 353 -18.90 -26.18 -7.17
CA LEU A 353 -18.77 -25.35 -5.98
C LEU A 353 -19.48 -25.94 -4.74
N GLY A 354 -20.44 -26.85 -4.91
CA GLY A 354 -21.32 -27.31 -3.81
C GLY A 354 -20.62 -28.03 -2.66
N ASP A 355 -19.44 -28.62 -2.90
CA ASP A 355 -18.60 -29.30 -1.90
C ASP A 355 -17.31 -28.51 -1.57
N THR A 356 -17.32 -27.19 -1.80
CA THR A 356 -16.13 -26.35 -1.54
C THR A 356 -15.73 -26.41 -0.07
N ALA A 357 -14.47 -26.77 0.16
CA ALA A 357 -13.84 -26.84 1.47
C ALA A 357 -12.83 -25.70 1.64
N ILE A 358 -12.93 -25.02 2.77
CA ILE A 358 -11.95 -24.02 3.23
C ILE A 358 -11.02 -24.70 4.22
N LYS A 359 -9.71 -24.66 3.95
CA LYS A 359 -8.69 -25.36 4.73
C LYS A 359 -7.58 -24.38 5.12
N TRP A 360 -7.26 -24.29 6.41
CA TRP A 360 -6.18 -23.45 6.92
C TRP A 360 -4.96 -24.30 7.29
N ASP A 361 -3.75 -23.84 6.95
CA ASP A 361 -2.49 -24.45 7.38
C ASP A 361 -1.64 -23.44 8.14
N PHE A 362 -1.30 -23.80 9.38
CA PHE A 362 -0.45 -23.01 10.30
C PHE A 362 0.94 -23.65 10.47
N GLY A 363 1.38 -24.45 9.49
CA GLY A 363 2.66 -25.16 9.47
C GLY A 363 2.62 -26.60 9.99
N SER A 364 1.42 -27.13 10.30
CA SER A 364 1.24 -28.51 10.77
C SER A 364 0.31 -29.34 9.88
N GLY A 365 -0.05 -28.80 8.71
CA GLY A 365 -1.00 -29.37 7.77
C GLY A 365 -2.38 -28.73 7.89
N TYR A 366 -3.25 -29.11 6.96
CA TYR A 366 -4.58 -28.52 6.81
C TYR A 366 -5.56 -28.89 7.92
N GLU A 367 -6.10 -27.87 8.57
CA GLU A 367 -7.30 -27.90 9.39
C GLU A 367 -8.50 -27.56 8.51
N VAL A 368 -9.48 -28.47 8.41
CA VAL A 368 -10.61 -28.36 7.47
C VAL A 368 -11.82 -27.76 8.17
N ARG A 369 -12.47 -26.78 7.52
CA ARG A 369 -13.84 -26.36 7.80
C ARG A 369 -14.79 -27.08 6.84
N GLY A 370 -15.72 -27.88 7.35
CA GLY A 370 -16.69 -28.60 6.53
C GLY A 370 -18.02 -27.86 6.42
N CYS A 371 -18.64 -27.89 5.24
CA CYS A 371 -20.05 -27.52 5.07
C CYS A 371 -20.92 -28.54 5.83
N GLY A 372 -21.76 -28.08 6.78
CA GLY A 372 -22.74 -28.93 7.46
C GLY A 372 -22.52 -29.26 8.94
N GLY A 373 -21.80 -28.43 9.70
CA GLY A 373 -21.85 -28.46 11.17
C GLY A 373 -20.57 -28.90 11.87
N ALA A 374 -19.59 -27.99 11.88
CA ALA A 374 -18.74 -27.66 13.03
C ALA A 374 -18.16 -26.26 12.76
N SER A 375 -19.05 -25.27 12.79
CA SER A 375 -18.84 -23.86 12.45
C SER A 375 -18.00 -23.10 13.48
N ALA A 376 -16.95 -23.71 14.03
CA ALA A 376 -16.05 -23.01 14.94
C ALA A 376 -14.95 -22.35 14.11
N ALA A 377 -14.95 -21.02 14.07
CA ALA A 377 -13.78 -20.28 13.61
C ALA A 377 -12.52 -20.78 14.34
N ILE A 378 -11.39 -20.84 13.64
CA ILE A 378 -10.14 -21.39 14.19
C ILE A 378 -9.49 -20.29 15.01
N LYS A 379 -9.15 -20.58 16.27
CA LYS A 379 -8.41 -19.64 17.12
C LYS A 379 -6.96 -20.08 17.22
N LYS A 380 -6.02 -19.16 17.02
CA LYS A 380 -4.58 -19.40 17.18
C LYS A 380 -3.94 -18.32 18.02
N GLN A 381 -2.85 -18.65 18.71
CA GLN A 381 -2.04 -17.62 19.36
C GLN A 381 -1.26 -16.85 18.31
N TYR A 382 -1.01 -15.55 18.51
CA TYR A 382 -0.29 -14.69 17.56
C TYR A 382 1.11 -15.21 17.15
N ASN A 383 1.74 -16.10 17.91
CA ASN A 383 3.03 -16.70 17.55
C ASN A 383 2.91 -17.91 16.58
N GLU A 384 1.68 -18.39 16.34
CA GLU A 384 1.34 -19.46 15.40
C GLU A 384 0.81 -18.92 14.06
N THR A 385 0.65 -17.61 13.94
CA THR A 385 -0.03 -16.97 12.80
C THR A 385 0.93 -16.33 11.82
N SER A 386 2.11 -16.92 11.67
CA SER A 386 3.09 -16.50 10.67
C SER A 386 3.25 -17.54 9.58
N ASN A 387 3.39 -17.09 8.34
CA ASN A 387 3.43 -17.94 7.15
C ASN A 387 2.24 -18.91 7.09
N VAL A 388 1.04 -18.37 7.33
CA VAL A 388 -0.24 -19.08 7.26
C VAL A 388 -0.64 -19.27 5.80
N SER A 389 -1.33 -20.37 5.49
CA SER A 389 -1.95 -20.60 4.18
C SER A 389 -3.44 -20.89 4.34
N VAL A 390 -4.25 -20.43 3.40
CA VAL A 390 -5.67 -20.79 3.30
C VAL A 390 -5.99 -21.27 1.90
N LYS A 391 -6.64 -22.43 1.82
CA LYS A 391 -7.01 -23.12 0.58
C LYS A 391 -8.51 -23.22 0.45
N LEU A 392 -9.06 -22.68 -0.63
CA LEU A 392 -10.40 -22.92 -1.12
C LEU A 392 -10.31 -24.00 -2.19
N SER A 393 -11.10 -25.06 -2.10
CA SER A 393 -11.02 -26.14 -3.07
C SER A 393 -12.26 -27.02 -3.08
N ASN A 394 -12.63 -27.52 -4.26
CA ASN A 394 -13.53 -28.65 -4.37
C ASN A 394 -12.81 -29.81 -5.08
N GLU A 395 -12.25 -30.72 -4.27
CA GLU A 395 -11.55 -31.91 -4.76
C GLU A 395 -12.51 -33.01 -5.25
N ASN A 396 -13.81 -32.90 -4.95
CA ASN A 396 -14.84 -33.84 -5.37
C ASN A 396 -15.58 -33.39 -6.64
N ALA A 397 -15.31 -32.19 -7.13
CA ALA A 397 -15.92 -31.65 -8.34
C ALA A 397 -15.62 -32.54 -9.54
N THR A 398 -16.50 -32.49 -10.55
CA THR A 398 -16.20 -33.12 -11.85
C THR A 398 -14.92 -32.55 -12.47
N LYS A 399 -14.62 -31.28 -12.15
CA LYS A 399 -13.42 -30.55 -12.54
C LYS A 399 -12.75 -30.02 -11.27
N PRO A 400 -11.85 -30.78 -10.64
CA PRO A 400 -11.22 -30.36 -9.40
C PRO A 400 -10.41 -29.08 -9.59
N TRP A 401 -10.53 -28.18 -8.62
CA TRP A 401 -9.88 -26.88 -8.63
C TRP A 401 -9.44 -26.49 -7.21
N SER A 402 -8.51 -25.55 -7.12
CA SER A 402 -8.20 -24.90 -5.85
C SER A 402 -7.59 -23.51 -6.03
N ILE A 403 -7.86 -22.64 -5.07
CA ILE A 403 -7.21 -21.35 -4.87
C ILE A 403 -6.57 -21.39 -3.48
N GLU A 404 -5.26 -21.19 -3.40
CA GLU A 404 -4.52 -21.23 -2.14
C GLU A 404 -3.71 -19.95 -1.96
N MET A 405 -4.12 -19.13 -0.99
CA MET A 405 -3.40 -17.95 -0.54
C MET A 405 -2.33 -18.36 0.47
N LYS A 406 -1.09 -17.92 0.28
CA LYS A 406 0.08 -18.42 1.03
C LYS A 406 1.01 -17.29 1.46
N GLY A 407 1.82 -17.58 2.48
CA GLY A 407 2.82 -16.63 3.00
C GLY A 407 2.22 -15.56 3.92
N MET A 408 0.99 -15.73 4.40
CA MET A 408 0.30 -14.68 5.15
C MET A 408 0.85 -14.57 6.58
N ASP A 409 1.20 -13.36 7.01
CA ASP A 409 1.57 -13.05 8.39
C ASP A 409 0.42 -12.31 9.08
N ILE A 410 -0.56 -13.08 9.56
CA ILE A 410 -1.81 -12.52 10.10
C ILE A 410 -1.64 -12.20 11.59
N LYS A 411 -1.71 -10.92 11.94
CA LYS A 411 -1.52 -10.40 13.29
C LYS A 411 -2.69 -9.47 13.60
N GLY A 412 -3.28 -9.59 14.79
CA GLY A 412 -4.40 -8.74 15.19
C GLY A 412 -5.77 -9.39 15.04
N VAL A 413 -6.78 -8.62 14.61
CA VAL A 413 -8.16 -9.07 14.43
C VAL A 413 -8.42 -9.20 12.94
N ILE A 414 -9.04 -10.30 12.54
CA ILE A 414 -9.48 -10.49 11.16
C ILE A 414 -10.89 -9.92 11.00
N ASP A 415 -11.09 -9.01 10.04
CA ASP A 415 -12.43 -8.51 9.71
C ASP A 415 -13.24 -9.56 8.94
N SER A 416 -14.23 -10.15 9.62
CA SER A 416 -15.11 -11.15 9.03
C SER A 416 -15.95 -10.63 7.86
N ASN A 417 -16.16 -9.31 7.74
CA ASN A 417 -16.87 -8.74 6.61
C ASN A 417 -16.00 -8.80 5.35
N LYS A 418 -14.70 -8.54 5.48
CA LYS A 418 -13.73 -8.63 4.38
C LYS A 418 -13.42 -10.07 4.02
N THR A 419 -13.48 -11.01 4.96
CA THR A 419 -13.19 -12.43 4.68
C THR A 419 -14.41 -13.30 4.36
N SER A 420 -15.63 -12.76 4.43
CA SER A 420 -16.83 -13.48 3.99
C SER A 420 -16.94 -13.45 2.47
N ILE A 421 -17.36 -14.58 1.89
CA ILE A 421 -17.54 -14.80 0.45
C ILE A 421 -18.99 -15.23 0.21
N GLU A 422 -19.70 -14.51 -0.65
CA GLU A 422 -21.04 -14.83 -1.12
C GLU A 422 -21.02 -15.89 -2.23
N GLU A 423 -22.17 -16.51 -2.49
CA GLU A 423 -22.29 -17.63 -3.42
C GLU A 423 -21.84 -17.27 -4.85
N ASN A 424 -22.12 -16.03 -5.27
CA ASN A 424 -21.80 -15.48 -6.59
C ASN A 424 -20.41 -14.85 -6.69
N GLU A 425 -19.66 -14.76 -5.60
CA GLU A 425 -18.35 -14.12 -5.59
C GLU A 425 -17.22 -15.12 -5.89
N LEU A 426 -17.51 -16.42 -6.00
CA LEU A 426 -16.53 -17.48 -6.27
C LEU A 426 -16.91 -18.25 -7.52
N PHE A 427 -15.96 -18.45 -8.43
CA PHE A 427 -16.22 -19.00 -9.76
C PHE A 427 -15.48 -20.30 -10.01
N MET A 428 -16.21 -21.29 -10.52
CA MET A 428 -15.66 -22.38 -11.31
C MET A 428 -16.69 -22.75 -12.37
N ASP A 429 -16.41 -22.46 -13.64
CA ASP A 429 -17.32 -22.76 -14.73
C ASP A 429 -16.57 -23.06 -16.03
N THR A 430 -17.35 -23.37 -17.08
CA THR A 430 -16.89 -23.66 -18.43
C THR A 430 -17.55 -22.71 -19.40
N THR A 431 -16.76 -21.96 -20.16
CA THR A 431 -17.30 -21.08 -21.20
C THR A 431 -18.02 -21.88 -22.30
N ALA A 432 -18.84 -21.20 -23.12
CA ALA A 432 -19.43 -21.83 -24.31
C ALA A 432 -18.37 -22.39 -25.29
N GLY A 433 -17.14 -21.88 -25.24
CA GLY A 433 -15.99 -22.35 -25.99
C GLY A 433 -15.29 -23.59 -25.39
N GLY A 434 -15.71 -24.03 -24.19
CA GLY A 434 -15.13 -25.20 -23.51
C GLY A 434 -13.89 -24.88 -22.67
N ILE A 435 -13.65 -23.61 -22.34
CA ILE A 435 -12.53 -23.20 -21.46
C ILE A 435 -12.99 -23.33 -20.01
N ASP A 436 -12.23 -24.08 -19.22
CA ASP A 436 -12.46 -24.26 -17.79
C ASP A 436 -11.67 -23.21 -17.01
N TYR A 437 -12.36 -22.46 -16.16
CA TYR A 437 -11.76 -21.35 -15.42
C TYR A 437 -12.16 -21.38 -13.95
N VAL A 438 -11.28 -20.81 -13.13
CA VAL A 438 -11.45 -20.66 -11.68
C VAL A 438 -11.19 -19.20 -11.33
N GLY A 439 -11.97 -18.65 -10.41
CA GLY A 439 -11.90 -17.23 -10.11
C GLY A 439 -12.66 -16.83 -8.86
N MET A 440 -12.62 -15.55 -8.55
CA MET A 440 -13.51 -14.87 -7.62
C MET A 440 -13.75 -13.44 -8.12
N GLU A 441 -14.80 -12.79 -7.63
CA GLU A 441 -15.11 -11.40 -7.97
C GLU A 441 -13.93 -10.49 -7.57
N HIS A 442 -13.62 -9.49 -8.40
CA HIS A 442 -12.43 -8.65 -8.22
C HIS A 442 -12.45 -7.94 -6.86
N ASP A 443 -13.56 -7.27 -6.52
CA ASP A 443 -13.74 -6.57 -5.25
C ASP A 443 -13.54 -7.51 -4.06
N LYS A 444 -14.03 -8.75 -4.17
CA LYS A 444 -13.88 -9.78 -3.14
C LYS A 444 -12.42 -10.20 -2.98
N TRP A 445 -11.68 -10.31 -4.07
CA TRP A 445 -10.25 -10.59 -4.02
C TRP A 445 -9.49 -9.47 -3.33
N GLU A 446 -9.76 -8.20 -3.66
CA GLU A 446 -9.05 -7.07 -3.05
C GLU A 446 -9.37 -6.95 -1.55
N ASP A 447 -10.60 -7.20 -1.13
CA ASP A 447 -10.98 -7.36 0.28
C ASP A 447 -10.13 -8.42 1.01
N LEU A 448 -9.98 -9.61 0.40
CA LEU A 448 -9.20 -10.71 0.96
C LEU A 448 -7.71 -10.40 0.98
N LYS A 449 -7.20 -9.75 -0.08
CA LYS A 449 -5.79 -9.37 -0.22
C LYS A 449 -5.41 -8.29 0.78
N GLU A 450 -6.25 -7.29 1.00
CA GLU A 450 -6.02 -6.23 2.00
C GLU A 450 -5.97 -6.82 3.42
N GLU A 451 -6.91 -7.71 3.74
CA GLU A 451 -7.08 -8.29 5.07
C GLU A 451 -6.03 -9.37 5.38
N LEU A 452 -5.75 -10.25 4.42
CA LEU A 452 -4.90 -11.43 4.63
C LEU A 452 -3.45 -11.24 4.14
N ARG A 453 -3.20 -10.28 3.23
CA ARG A 453 -1.89 -9.97 2.64
C ARG A 453 -1.09 -11.20 2.21
N PRO A 454 -1.64 -12.07 1.33
CA PRO A 454 -0.88 -13.20 0.83
C PRO A 454 0.33 -12.73 0.02
N GLU A 455 1.45 -13.43 0.16
CA GLU A 455 2.65 -13.20 -0.65
C GLU A 455 2.47 -13.74 -2.07
N PHE A 456 1.80 -14.88 -2.20
CA PHE A 456 1.54 -15.56 -3.47
C PHE A 456 0.29 -16.42 -3.40
N ILE A 457 -0.24 -16.71 -4.58
CA ILE A 457 -1.40 -17.58 -4.80
C ILE A 457 -0.93 -18.82 -5.53
N GLU A 458 -1.38 -19.99 -5.08
CA GLU A 458 -1.26 -21.25 -5.79
C GLU A 458 -2.63 -21.68 -6.33
N ILE A 459 -2.74 -21.77 -7.64
CA ILE A 459 -3.98 -22.00 -8.37
C ILE A 459 -3.90 -23.37 -9.02
N CYS A 460 -4.91 -24.22 -8.83
CA CYS A 460 -5.08 -25.45 -9.61
C CYS A 460 -6.19 -25.23 -10.63
N VAL A 461 -5.81 -25.11 -11.91
CA VAL A 461 -6.74 -25.05 -13.03
C VAL A 461 -6.98 -26.46 -13.58
N PRO A 462 -8.22 -26.83 -13.95
CA PRO A 462 -8.51 -28.16 -14.48
C PRO A 462 -7.69 -28.51 -15.75
N GLY A 463 -7.29 -29.79 -15.85
CA GLY A 463 -6.57 -30.33 -17.01
C GLY A 463 -5.04 -30.28 -16.92
N ASN A 464 -4.37 -30.85 -17.94
CA ASN A 464 -2.92 -30.81 -18.11
C ASN A 464 -2.54 -29.71 -19.10
N VAL A 465 -2.33 -28.52 -18.56
CA VAL A 465 -2.00 -27.29 -19.30
C VAL A 465 -0.58 -26.84 -19.00
N ASP A 466 -0.01 -26.00 -19.86
CA ASP A 466 1.34 -25.45 -19.70
C ASP A 466 1.37 -23.91 -19.72
N LYS A 467 0.31 -23.26 -20.21
CA LYS A 467 0.11 -21.81 -20.11
C LYS A 467 -0.96 -21.45 -19.09
N LEU A 468 -0.81 -20.27 -18.52
CA LEU A 468 -1.77 -19.66 -17.60
C LEU A 468 -2.22 -18.29 -18.16
N TYR A 469 -3.54 -18.09 -18.21
CA TYR A 469 -4.16 -16.84 -18.61
C TYR A 469 -4.88 -16.21 -17.42
N HIS A 470 -4.85 -14.87 -17.34
CA HIS A 470 -5.58 -14.05 -16.39
C HIS A 470 -6.54 -13.12 -17.13
N CYS A 471 -7.78 -13.00 -16.66
CA CYS A 471 -8.81 -12.16 -17.27
C CYS A 471 -9.28 -11.11 -16.27
N ALA A 472 -9.21 -9.82 -16.62
CA ALA A 472 -9.75 -8.75 -15.78
C ALA A 472 -11.28 -8.87 -15.56
N ASP A 473 -12.01 -9.27 -16.61
CA ASP A 473 -13.48 -9.36 -16.60
C ASP A 473 -13.95 -10.83 -16.61
N GLU A 474 -14.74 -11.20 -15.60
CA GLU A 474 -15.38 -12.51 -15.42
C GLU A 474 -16.41 -12.88 -16.51
N THR A 475 -16.88 -11.90 -17.28
CA THR A 475 -17.88 -12.10 -18.34
C THR A 475 -17.28 -12.40 -19.72
N ALA A 476 -15.97 -12.20 -19.90
CA ALA A 476 -15.27 -12.29 -21.18
C ALA A 476 -14.05 -13.25 -21.16
N VAL A 477 -14.23 -14.46 -20.61
CA VAL A 477 -13.14 -15.45 -20.52
C VAL A 477 -12.79 -16.04 -21.89
N SER A 478 -11.71 -15.55 -22.51
CA SER A 478 -11.16 -16.10 -23.76
C SER A 478 -9.66 -15.79 -23.92
N VAL A 479 -8.94 -16.58 -24.72
CA VAL A 479 -7.51 -16.34 -25.03
C VAL A 479 -7.25 -15.00 -25.74
N ASN A 480 -8.27 -14.36 -26.33
CA ASN A 480 -8.13 -13.07 -27.01
C ASN A 480 -8.44 -11.87 -26.10
N ASP A 481 -9.19 -12.11 -25.02
CA ASP A 481 -9.66 -11.08 -24.10
C ASP A 481 -8.89 -11.11 -22.77
N CYS A 482 -8.09 -12.16 -22.55
CA CYS A 482 -7.31 -12.39 -21.35
C CYS A 482 -5.80 -12.36 -21.65
N THR A 483 -5.01 -12.04 -20.63
CA THR A 483 -3.55 -11.88 -20.74
C THR A 483 -2.85 -13.20 -20.46
N ASP A 484 -1.90 -13.59 -21.31
CA ASP A 484 -0.99 -14.72 -21.03
C ASP A 484 -0.01 -14.28 -19.94
N VAL A 485 -0.18 -14.84 -18.74
CA VAL A 485 0.61 -14.51 -17.55
C VAL A 485 1.62 -15.62 -17.22
N THR A 486 1.88 -16.54 -18.15
CA THR A 486 2.80 -17.67 -17.95
C THR A 486 4.20 -17.21 -17.53
N ALA A 487 4.63 -16.03 -18.00
CA ALA A 487 5.93 -15.45 -17.63
C ALA A 487 6.02 -15.02 -16.15
N TYR A 488 4.89 -14.78 -15.48
CA TYR A 488 4.82 -14.39 -14.07
C TYR A 488 4.71 -15.58 -13.11
N VAL A 489 4.63 -16.80 -13.65
CA VAL A 489 4.57 -18.03 -12.85
C VAL A 489 5.92 -18.24 -12.14
N THR A 490 5.91 -18.11 -10.81
CA THR A 490 7.10 -18.30 -9.96
C THR A 490 7.39 -19.78 -9.68
N SER A 491 6.39 -20.64 -9.83
CA SER A 491 6.51 -22.10 -9.71
C SER A 491 5.37 -22.80 -10.44
N GLY A 492 5.69 -23.85 -11.20
CA GLY A 492 4.74 -24.50 -12.11
C GLY A 492 5.13 -24.29 -13.57
N PRO A 493 4.35 -24.82 -14.53
CA PRO A 493 3.21 -25.71 -14.35
C PRO A 493 3.58 -27.05 -13.69
N VAL A 494 2.77 -27.53 -12.73
CA VAL A 494 2.90 -28.90 -12.17
C VAL A 494 1.57 -29.64 -12.29
N TYR A 495 1.48 -30.58 -13.24
CA TYR A 495 0.29 -31.40 -13.41
C TYR A 495 0.15 -32.45 -12.29
N ASP A 496 -0.99 -32.41 -11.60
CA ASP A 496 -1.39 -33.36 -10.58
C ASP A 496 -2.34 -34.40 -11.17
N SER A 497 -1.79 -35.50 -11.68
CA SER A 497 -2.59 -36.60 -12.27
C SER A 497 -3.61 -37.24 -11.33
N THR A 498 -3.55 -36.97 -10.02
CA THR A 498 -4.54 -37.49 -9.06
C THR A 498 -5.77 -36.61 -8.95
N LEU A 499 -5.60 -35.29 -9.14
CA LEU A 499 -6.68 -34.30 -9.15
C LEU A 499 -7.10 -33.90 -10.57
N ASP A 500 -6.32 -34.29 -11.58
CA ASP A 500 -6.50 -33.87 -12.98
C ASP A 500 -6.52 -32.34 -13.14
N CYS A 501 -5.60 -31.65 -12.47
CA CYS A 501 -5.43 -30.20 -12.56
C CYS A 501 -3.94 -29.83 -12.60
N THR A 502 -3.60 -28.70 -13.22
CA THR A 502 -2.24 -28.14 -13.23
C THR A 502 -2.13 -27.03 -12.19
N LYS A 503 -1.10 -27.11 -11.34
CA LYS A 503 -0.78 -26.10 -10.34
C LYS A 503 0.14 -25.03 -10.91
N PHE A 504 -0.23 -23.78 -10.69
CA PHE A 504 0.58 -22.59 -10.97
C PHE A 504 0.69 -21.76 -9.70
N ARG A 505 1.87 -21.18 -9.48
CA ARG A 505 2.10 -20.18 -8.44
C ARG A 505 2.39 -18.84 -9.06
N VAL A 506 1.65 -17.83 -8.66
CA VAL A 506 1.79 -16.45 -9.09
C VAL A 506 1.87 -15.51 -7.88
N PRO A 507 2.50 -14.32 -8.00
CA PRO A 507 2.42 -13.29 -6.97
C PRO A 507 0.98 -12.90 -6.68
N ALA A 508 0.67 -12.55 -5.44
CA ALA A 508 -0.65 -12.01 -5.12
C ALA A 508 -0.90 -10.64 -5.79
N ASP A 509 0.17 -9.88 -6.04
CA ASP A 509 0.11 -8.59 -6.73
C ASP A 509 -0.25 -8.69 -8.22
N LEU A 510 -0.31 -9.90 -8.80
CA LEU A 510 -0.86 -10.10 -10.16
C LEU A 510 -2.38 -9.84 -10.21
N GLY A 511 -3.04 -9.77 -9.05
CA GLY A 511 -4.49 -9.73 -8.98
C GLY A 511 -5.11 -11.11 -9.13
N PHE A 512 -6.38 -11.21 -8.76
CA PHE A 512 -7.13 -12.44 -8.90
C PHE A 512 -8.60 -12.14 -9.18
N SER A 513 -8.96 -12.20 -10.46
CA SER A 513 -10.35 -12.24 -10.92
C SER A 513 -10.63 -13.63 -11.49
N VAL A 514 -10.11 -13.94 -12.68
CA VAL A 514 -10.30 -15.25 -13.32
C VAL A 514 -9.00 -15.78 -13.93
N TYR A 515 -8.72 -17.06 -13.69
CA TYR A 515 -7.62 -17.80 -14.28
C TYR A 515 -8.09 -19.04 -15.03
N PHE A 516 -7.45 -19.32 -16.17
CA PHE A 516 -7.61 -20.57 -16.88
C PHE A 516 -6.31 -21.04 -17.53
N GLY A 517 -6.27 -22.32 -17.87
CA GLY A 517 -5.13 -22.94 -18.52
C GLY A 517 -5.33 -23.23 -19.99
N GLU A 518 -4.26 -23.16 -20.79
CA GLU A 518 -4.23 -23.69 -22.15
C GLU A 518 -3.09 -24.69 -22.30
N ALA A 519 -3.33 -25.78 -23.03
CA ALA A 519 -2.28 -26.71 -23.41
C ALA A 519 -1.72 -26.30 -24.77
N THR A 520 -0.40 -26.13 -24.87
CA THR A 520 0.27 -25.93 -26.15
C THR A 520 0.02 -27.16 -27.02
N SER A 521 -0.68 -26.97 -28.13
CA SER A 521 -0.73 -27.99 -29.17
C SER A 521 0.69 -28.13 -29.74
N GLU A 522 1.35 -29.26 -29.46
CA GLU A 522 2.45 -29.70 -30.32
C GLU A 522 1.86 -29.90 -31.72
N GLU A 523 2.03 -28.91 -32.61
CA GLU A 523 1.93 -29.17 -34.03
C GLU A 523 3.04 -30.17 -34.33
N GLU A 524 2.67 -31.45 -34.46
CA GLU A 524 3.49 -32.43 -35.14
C GLU A 524 3.75 -31.86 -36.54
N GLU A 525 4.91 -31.21 -36.73
CA GLU A 525 5.47 -31.01 -38.05
C GLU A 525 5.65 -32.41 -38.65
N GLU A 526 4.65 -32.86 -39.41
CA GLU A 526 4.78 -33.99 -40.31
C GLU A 526 5.89 -33.61 -41.31
N GLU A 527 7.13 -34.00 -41.01
CA GLU A 527 8.22 -34.03 -41.99
C GLU A 527 7.77 -34.97 -43.12
N GLU A 528 7.23 -34.38 -44.21
CA GLU A 528 7.04 -35.09 -45.46
C GLU A 528 8.41 -35.46 -46.04
N GLU A 529 8.85 -36.68 -45.77
CA GLU A 529 9.93 -37.36 -46.49
C GLU A 529 9.55 -37.51 -47.98
N GLU A 530 10.01 -36.61 -48.85
CA GLU A 530 10.09 -36.87 -50.29
C GLU A 530 11.53 -37.23 -50.70
N GLU A 531 11.81 -38.54 -50.78
CA GLU A 531 12.99 -39.10 -51.45
C GLU A 531 12.80 -39.20 -52.98
N GLU A 532 13.75 -38.55 -53.66
CA GLU A 532 14.46 -38.89 -54.92
C GLU A 532 13.76 -38.95 -56.30
N GLY A 533 14.35 -38.22 -57.26
CA GLY A 533 14.17 -38.45 -58.68
C GLY A 533 14.99 -37.60 -59.68
N GLY A 534 16.32 -37.79 -59.72
CA GLY A 534 17.08 -37.98 -60.98
C GLY A 534 17.45 -36.83 -61.95
N GLU A 535 18.76 -36.81 -62.27
CA GLU A 535 19.41 -36.60 -63.59
C GLU A 535 19.94 -35.22 -64.07
N GLU A 536 21.28 -35.21 -64.14
CA GLU A 536 22.18 -34.82 -65.25
C GLU A 536 22.65 -33.36 -65.51
N GLY A 537 24.00 -33.22 -65.43
CA GLY A 537 24.83 -32.30 -66.22
C GLY A 537 25.39 -31.12 -65.42
N GLY A 538 26.69 -30.84 -65.32
CA GLY A 538 27.87 -31.26 -66.06
C GLY A 538 28.80 -30.05 -66.25
N ALA A 539 30.10 -30.22 -65.95
CA ALA A 539 31.25 -29.32 -66.18
C ALA A 539 31.38 -28.07 -65.27
N GLY A 540 32.55 -27.67 -64.77
CA GLY A 540 33.91 -28.22 -64.87
C GLY A 540 34.97 -27.19 -64.40
N GLY A 541 35.99 -27.68 -63.69
CA GLY A 541 37.34 -27.07 -63.53
C GLY A 541 37.47 -25.83 -62.63
N ALA A 542 38.63 -25.47 -62.05
CA ALA A 542 39.93 -26.12 -61.84
C ALA A 542 40.81 -25.13 -61.03
N GLY A 543 41.48 -25.59 -59.96
CA GLY A 543 42.67 -24.95 -59.33
C GLY A 543 42.43 -23.62 -58.58
N GLY A 544 43.16 -23.25 -57.53
CA GLY A 544 44.33 -23.81 -56.85
C GLY A 544 44.96 -22.73 -55.95
N ALA A 545 45.30 -23.12 -54.73
CA ALA A 545 46.42 -22.69 -53.88
C ALA A 545 46.79 -21.20 -53.64
N GLY A 546 46.92 -20.87 -52.34
CA GLY A 546 47.82 -19.85 -51.77
C GLY A 546 47.23 -18.43 -51.77
N GLY A 547 47.36 -17.60 -50.75
CA GLY A 547 48.23 -17.57 -49.59
C GLY A 547 48.64 -16.12 -49.34
N ALA A 548 48.64 -15.72 -48.06
CA ALA A 548 49.33 -14.56 -47.47
C ALA A 548 48.77 -13.12 -47.65
N ASP A 549 48.75 -12.48 -46.48
CA ASP A 549 49.12 -11.10 -46.17
C ASP A 549 48.17 -9.91 -46.43
N ALA A 550 47.74 -9.37 -45.28
CA ALA A 550 47.93 -7.98 -44.83
C ALA A 550 46.89 -6.93 -45.26
N PRO A 551 46.72 -5.88 -44.42
CA PRO A 551 45.48 -5.14 -44.24
C PRO A 551 45.44 -3.87 -45.10
N ASP A 552 44.24 -3.38 -45.39
CA ASP A 552 44.02 -2.01 -45.80
C ASP A 552 42.80 -1.42 -45.06
N GLU A 553 43.03 -0.21 -44.55
CA GLU A 553 42.04 0.81 -44.24
C GLU A 553 41.05 0.95 -45.39
N GLU A 554 39.75 1.17 -45.12
CA GLU A 554 39.03 2.31 -45.71
C GLU A 554 37.92 2.77 -44.75
N THR A 555 37.88 4.10 -44.66
CA THR A 555 36.86 5.03 -44.19
C THR A 555 35.55 4.90 -44.96
N GLU A 556 34.40 4.85 -44.28
CA GLU A 556 33.09 5.31 -44.75
C GLU A 556 32.21 5.55 -43.50
N GLU A 557 31.19 6.41 -43.43
CA GLU A 557 30.77 7.66 -44.09
C GLU A 557 29.78 8.25 -43.05
N GLU A 558 29.79 9.58 -42.89
CA GLU A 558 28.79 10.30 -42.09
C GLU A 558 27.48 10.37 -42.90
N GLU A 559 26.38 9.86 -42.36
CA GLU A 559 25.04 10.22 -42.81
C GLU A 559 24.43 11.22 -41.84
N THR A 560 24.13 12.40 -42.37
CA THR A 560 23.36 13.47 -41.75
C THR A 560 21.92 13.37 -42.25
N ASP A 561 20.97 13.09 -41.37
CA ASP A 561 19.55 13.26 -41.66
C ASP A 561 19.07 14.59 -41.08
N GLU A 562 18.57 15.43 -42.00
CA GLU A 562 17.80 16.64 -41.74
C GLU A 562 16.33 16.20 -41.55
N GLU A 563 15.73 16.48 -40.38
CA GLU A 563 14.27 16.43 -40.22
C GLU A 563 13.72 17.86 -40.13
N GLU A 564 12.76 18.13 -41.02
CA GLU A 564 12.02 19.37 -41.17
C GLU A 564 10.94 19.47 -40.08
N GLU A 565 10.96 20.58 -39.32
CA GLU A 565 9.88 20.98 -38.41
C GLU A 565 8.75 21.64 -39.22
N GLU A 566 7.54 21.07 -39.17
CA GLU A 566 6.31 21.76 -39.59
C GLU A 566 5.63 22.39 -38.36
N GLU A 567 5.52 23.72 -38.39
CA GLU A 567 4.72 24.53 -37.47
C GLU A 567 3.22 24.34 -37.76
N GLU A 568 2.45 23.85 -36.78
CA GLU A 568 0.99 24.06 -36.76
C GLU A 568 0.64 25.16 -35.75
N THR A 569 -0.31 26.01 -36.18
CA THR A 569 -0.74 27.24 -35.50
C THR A 569 -2.15 27.03 -34.96
N ASP A 570 -2.30 27.19 -33.65
CA ASP A 570 -3.60 27.14 -32.97
C ASP A 570 -4.36 28.48 -33.12
N GLU A 571 -5.59 28.40 -33.64
CA GLU A 571 -6.57 29.48 -33.58
C GLU A 571 -7.53 29.25 -32.39
N GLU A 572 -7.58 30.25 -31.50
CA GLU A 572 -8.60 30.44 -30.46
C GLU A 572 -10.02 30.51 -31.06
N GLU A 573 -10.98 29.80 -30.47
CA GLU A 573 -12.36 30.32 -30.39
C GLU A 573 -12.93 30.18 -28.97
N ALA A 574 -13.40 31.32 -28.47
CA ALA A 574 -14.13 31.49 -27.24
C ALA A 574 -15.60 31.04 -27.39
N GLY A 575 -16.09 30.27 -26.42
CA GLY A 575 -17.52 29.94 -26.27
C GLY A 575 -17.97 30.14 -24.83
N ALA A 576 -18.86 31.10 -24.63
CA ALA A 576 -19.50 31.45 -23.36
C ALA A 576 -20.90 30.81 -23.25
N GLU A 577 -21.44 30.84 -22.02
CA GLU A 577 -22.83 30.52 -21.59
C GLU A 577 -23.10 29.02 -21.38
N SER A 578 -23.82 28.53 -20.36
CA SER A 578 -24.80 29.14 -19.46
C SER A 578 -25.00 28.31 -18.18
N GLU A 579 -25.22 29.01 -17.06
CA GLU A 579 -25.81 28.48 -15.82
C GLU A 579 -27.25 27.98 -16.05
N THR A 580 -27.61 26.83 -15.50
CA THR A 580 -28.98 26.51 -15.09
C THR A 580 -28.98 25.69 -13.80
N ASP A 581 -29.49 26.32 -12.75
CA ASP A 581 -30.03 25.70 -11.54
C ASP A 581 -31.13 24.68 -11.88
N GLU A 582 -31.10 23.49 -11.28
CA GLU A 582 -32.32 22.71 -11.02
C GLU A 582 -32.30 22.11 -9.61
N GLU A 583 -33.51 22.08 -9.05
CA GLU A 583 -33.88 21.96 -7.65
C GLU A 583 -33.88 20.50 -7.14
N GLU A 584 -33.44 20.35 -5.89
CA GLU A 584 -34.15 19.70 -4.78
C GLU A 584 -35.27 18.69 -5.13
N GLU A 585 -35.04 17.39 -4.92
CA GLU A 585 -36.08 16.50 -4.37
C GLU A 585 -35.52 15.57 -3.28
N ALA A 586 -36.19 15.65 -2.13
CA ALA A 586 -35.98 14.85 -0.94
C ALA A 586 -36.58 13.44 -1.11
N GLY A 587 -35.74 12.41 -0.95
CA GLY A 587 -36.16 11.00 -0.84
C GLY A 587 -36.14 10.55 0.62
N ALA A 588 -37.24 9.97 1.07
CA ALA A 588 -37.57 9.70 2.46
C ALA A 588 -36.83 8.48 3.07
N GLU A 589 -36.51 8.62 4.35
CA GLU A 589 -36.04 7.56 5.26
C GLU A 589 -37.08 6.42 5.36
N SER A 590 -36.61 5.17 5.27
CA SER A 590 -37.37 3.98 5.68
C SER A 590 -36.65 3.28 6.83
N GLU A 591 -37.30 3.28 7.99
CA GLU A 591 -36.92 2.55 9.20
C GLU A 591 -36.90 1.04 8.93
N THR A 592 -35.78 0.36 9.20
CA THR A 592 -35.72 -1.09 9.35
C THR A 592 -35.65 -1.46 10.83
N GLU A 593 -36.54 -2.36 11.24
CA GLU A 593 -36.66 -2.89 12.59
C GLU A 593 -35.46 -3.80 12.91
N GLU A 594 -34.69 -3.45 13.95
CA GLU A 594 -33.71 -4.36 14.56
C GLU A 594 -34.44 -5.50 15.30
N GLU A 595 -34.52 -6.68 14.69
CA GLU A 595 -34.75 -7.92 15.43
C GLU A 595 -33.44 -8.34 16.10
N GLY A 596 -33.32 -8.05 17.39
CA GLY A 596 -32.20 -8.51 18.22
C GLY A 596 -32.18 -10.03 18.33
N ILE A 597 -31.20 -10.67 17.67
CA ILE A 597 -30.87 -12.09 17.87
C ILE A 597 -30.22 -12.24 19.24
N ALA A 598 -30.92 -12.91 20.16
CA ALA A 598 -30.39 -13.29 21.46
C ALA A 598 -29.44 -14.49 21.31
N VAL A 599 -28.14 -14.26 21.40
CA VAL A 599 -27.12 -15.32 21.47
C VAL A 599 -27.15 -15.96 22.86
N CYS A 600 -27.60 -17.21 22.94
CA CYS A 600 -27.32 -18.12 24.05
C CYS A 600 -26.15 -19.03 23.65
N GLY A 601 -25.23 -19.30 24.57
CA GLY A 601 -23.93 -19.91 24.26
C GLY A 601 -23.94 -21.26 23.51
N ASN A 602 -22.83 -21.48 22.81
CA ASN A 602 -22.21 -22.69 22.24
C ASN A 602 -22.99 -23.87 21.63
N ASP A 603 -24.32 -23.96 21.61
CA ASP A 603 -25.00 -25.00 20.82
C ASP A 603 -26.32 -24.53 20.20
N VAL A 604 -26.52 -24.86 18.92
CA VAL A 604 -27.74 -24.61 18.14
C VAL A 604 -28.75 -25.72 18.43
N CYS A 605 -30.01 -25.36 18.73
CA CYS A 605 -31.08 -26.35 18.87
C CYS A 605 -31.45 -26.90 17.48
N GLU A 606 -31.34 -28.23 17.26
CA GLU A 606 -31.75 -28.88 16.01
C GLU A 606 -33.18 -29.46 16.10
N GLY A 607 -34.04 -29.10 15.14
CA GLY A 607 -35.37 -29.71 14.93
C GLY A 607 -36.56 -28.96 15.54
N ASP A 608 -37.71 -29.65 15.66
CA ASP A 608 -39.03 -29.11 16.06
C ASP A 608 -39.15 -28.74 17.57
N GLU A 609 -38.06 -28.35 18.23
CA GLU A 609 -38.06 -28.00 19.64
C GLU A 609 -38.60 -26.58 19.87
N THR A 610 -39.51 -26.43 20.84
CA THR A 610 -40.05 -25.14 21.27
C THR A 610 -39.54 -24.82 22.67
N THR A 611 -39.65 -23.55 23.09
CA THR A 611 -39.27 -23.07 24.43
C THR A 611 -39.89 -23.84 25.60
N ASP A 612 -40.88 -24.69 25.35
CA ASP A 612 -41.58 -25.50 26.33
C ASP A 612 -41.06 -26.96 26.47
N ASN A 613 -40.11 -27.43 25.64
CA ASN A 613 -39.66 -28.85 25.68
C ASN A 613 -38.15 -29.12 25.85
N CYS A 614 -37.32 -28.09 26.10
CA CYS A 614 -35.88 -28.28 26.26
C CYS A 614 -35.55 -29.11 27.53
N PRO A 615 -34.62 -30.11 27.48
CA PRO A 615 -34.30 -30.98 28.63
C PRO A 615 -33.61 -30.26 29.80
N GLU A 616 -33.75 -30.83 31.01
CA GLU A 616 -33.35 -30.24 32.31
C GLU A 616 -31.82 -30.08 32.55
N ASP A 617 -30.96 -30.31 31.55
CA ASP A 617 -29.50 -30.13 31.64
C ASP A 617 -29.01 -28.70 31.33
N CYS A 618 -29.88 -27.80 30.88
CA CYS A 618 -29.58 -26.36 30.75
C CYS A 618 -29.76 -25.53 32.03
N ALA A 619 -30.20 -26.12 33.15
CA ALA A 619 -30.39 -25.40 34.41
C ALA A 619 -29.12 -25.40 35.28
N SER A 620 -28.15 -24.53 34.97
CA SER A 620 -27.04 -24.23 35.89
C SER A 620 -27.26 -22.90 36.65
N ASP A 621 -27.45 -23.06 37.96
CA ASP A 621 -27.35 -22.11 39.08
C ASP A 621 -27.14 -20.62 38.79
N TRP A 622 -28.25 -19.86 38.77
CA TRP A 622 -28.25 -18.41 39.07
C TRP A 622 -29.07 -18.08 40.33
N ALA A 623 -28.94 -18.90 41.37
CA ALA A 623 -29.49 -18.66 42.70
C ALA A 623 -28.36 -18.42 43.71
N GLY A 624 -27.71 -17.24 43.66
CA GLY A 624 -26.52 -17.04 44.49
C GLY A 624 -25.98 -15.63 44.70
N PHE A 625 -26.74 -14.54 44.57
CA PHE A 625 -26.26 -13.23 45.05
C PHE A 625 -27.38 -12.39 45.70
N ALA A 626 -27.65 -12.68 46.97
CA ALA A 626 -28.47 -11.85 47.82
C ALA A 626 -27.62 -10.72 48.44
N ILE A 627 -27.63 -9.53 47.83
CA ILE A 627 -27.22 -8.30 48.52
C ILE A 627 -28.46 -7.70 49.22
N LYS A 628 -28.48 -7.78 50.54
CA LYS A 628 -29.28 -6.90 51.39
C LYS A 628 -28.73 -5.47 51.29
N GLY A 629 -29.52 -4.52 50.81
CA GLY A 629 -29.14 -3.11 50.86
C GLY A 629 -30.25 -2.17 50.39
N SER A 630 -30.73 -1.32 51.31
CA SER A 630 -31.76 -0.28 51.18
C SER A 630 -31.46 0.84 50.16
N GLY A 631 -32.49 1.35 49.46
CA GLY A 631 -32.54 2.78 49.08
C GLY A 631 -33.06 3.15 47.68
N ASN A 632 -34.35 2.98 47.40
CA ASN A 632 -35.02 3.61 46.25
C ASN A 632 -35.42 5.06 46.58
N MET A 633 -34.70 6.07 46.07
CA MET A 633 -35.19 7.47 46.00
C MET A 633 -34.45 8.39 45.01
N TRP A 634 -33.81 7.88 43.94
CA TRP A 634 -33.08 8.74 42.99
C TRP A 634 -33.55 8.67 41.53
N LEU A 635 -34.18 7.58 41.08
CA LEU A 635 -34.65 7.46 39.69
C LEU A 635 -35.90 8.29 39.37
N GLY A 636 -36.67 8.71 40.38
CA GLY A 636 -37.88 9.52 40.16
C GLY A 636 -37.62 11.01 39.87
N ILE A 637 -36.46 11.55 40.27
CA ILE A 637 -36.16 12.98 40.12
C ILE A 637 -35.63 13.27 38.71
N GLY A 638 -34.81 12.38 38.14
CA GLY A 638 -34.28 12.53 36.77
C GLY A 638 -35.39 12.60 35.72
N PHE A 639 -36.41 11.75 35.85
CA PHE A 639 -37.53 11.71 34.90
C PHE A 639 -38.41 12.97 34.95
N ILE A 640 -38.60 13.57 36.14
CA ILE A 640 -39.37 14.81 36.30
C ILE A 640 -38.60 16.02 35.75
N VAL A 641 -37.27 16.06 35.90
CA VAL A 641 -36.44 17.14 35.35
C VAL A 641 -36.42 17.08 33.81
N LEU A 642 -36.35 15.88 33.24
CA LEU A 642 -36.39 15.70 31.78
C LEU A 642 -37.71 16.19 31.18
N ILE A 643 -38.85 15.84 31.79
CA ILE A 643 -40.18 16.31 31.34
C ILE A 643 -40.30 17.84 31.47
N ALA A 644 -39.74 18.44 32.52
CA ALA A 644 -39.75 19.90 32.69
C ALA A 644 -38.89 20.61 31.63
N LEU A 645 -37.74 20.05 31.25
CA LEU A 645 -36.89 20.60 30.19
C LEU A 645 -37.55 20.51 28.82
N ILE A 646 -38.21 19.39 28.51
CA ILE A 646 -38.97 19.23 27.27
C ILE A 646 -40.13 20.23 27.20
N ALA A 647 -40.84 20.45 28.31
CA ALA A 647 -41.92 21.45 28.37
C ALA A 647 -41.41 22.89 28.18
N VAL A 648 -40.25 23.23 28.75
CA VAL A 648 -39.61 24.54 28.54
C VAL A 648 -39.20 24.72 27.08
N PHE A 649 -38.65 23.68 26.45
CA PHE A 649 -38.24 23.71 25.05
C PHE A 649 -39.43 23.94 24.10
N ILE A 650 -40.56 23.25 24.34
CA ILE A 650 -41.80 23.43 23.58
C ILE A 650 -42.35 24.86 23.74
N VAL A 651 -42.32 25.42 24.95
CA VAL A 651 -42.78 26.81 25.19
C VAL A 651 -41.86 27.83 24.54
N LEU A 652 -40.55 27.59 24.49
CA LEU A 652 -39.59 28.47 23.82
C LEU A 652 -39.73 28.42 22.29
N LYS A 653 -39.96 27.23 21.71
CA LYS A 653 -40.21 27.07 20.27
C LYS A 653 -41.48 27.82 19.84
N LYS A 654 -42.56 27.70 20.62
CA LYS A 654 -43.86 28.37 20.37
C LYS A 654 -43.86 29.89 20.63
N LYS A 655 -42.78 30.43 21.18
CA LYS A 655 -42.58 31.88 21.35
C LYS A 655 -41.70 32.49 20.26
N ARG A 656 -41.04 31.63 19.47
CA ARG A 656 -40.14 32.00 18.39
C ARG A 656 -40.85 31.95 17.02
N GLU A 657 -41.86 31.09 16.91
CA GLU A 657 -43.01 31.22 15.99
C GLU A 657 -43.98 32.30 16.49
#